data_AF-A0A1D1YMW8-F1
#
_entry.id   AF-A0A1D1YMW8-F1
#
_cell.length_a   1.000
_cell.length_b   1.000
_cell.length_c   1.000
_cell.angle_alpha   90.00
_cell.angle_beta   90.00
_cell.angle_gamma   90.00
#
_symmetry.space_group_name_H-M   'P 1'
#
loop_
_entity.id
_entity.type
_entity.pdbx_description
1 polymer ?
#
loop_
_entity_poly.entity_id
_entity_poly.type
_entity_poly.pdbx_seq_one_letter_code
_entity_poly.pdbx_strand_id
1 'polypeptide(L)'
;MPGGTWVLLSLLFLSAACATASSDSQPDHGRRRSIIDVEGGPDSVVWVVQLSDLHFSVFHPERALDFSSLVGPALAMIKPSLVLITGDLTDGKSEDLLTMKQNEKEWMEYQKTMMDVIGSSGLDQKIFYDLRGNHDKFGVPEVRGTYDFYQEYSVNAGLGRRGNVHSVTLQKSGRNYLFVGFDSTMEVGLRGPTNLFGHPTDQLLTDIDLELSQWNSETAESPVTKISFGHFPLSFSAVSDSGKSLKDVFLKHSLSAYLCGHLHSRFGRNLKRHHSLGDHFLSTRRYYQLNIHEGALVSNIGDENCSVDTEPAKEFWEWEMGDWRKSRTLRILAIDAGHVSFVDVNFISGSRKTIILPTFPLDSRLMQRISSRHEYNCLSGRIASYETVRALVFSAIKIVTVSLKIYDSRSGKLDLVLDSAMEKEESNRSRGDLYIAPWNWRAFVDPSPDRYWMQVEAVDITGSSSFSELRTFSVNGLTAKVVWKWKEFLVMGCHWASIYRPILWLILPILFGLLLIPRVLLIWSKNHYSFKSVTHSFYERSIGKFLLAGSMWILTELSKLTFIWSGLLVYLLYLTFFPWFSGNVFTDSGHKGYMTHKGWDVKMPGGSIKKSYVGSPDVMVIVLPHLCFVVLPAVLVMAALAAEKAAYRVHYMSLSGKKQDDYIKSKRHANPARSRRIICFRSRRWIRNILLLFCLAILWKHWKSCRALGKAYEMNPLFHSFTYCFPVPLLMACAVYKTTAF
;
A
#
# COMPACT_ATOMS: atom_id res chain seq x y z
N MET A 1 40.47 -60.76 -3.03
CA MET A 1 39.15 -60.10 -3.19
C MET A 1 39.09 -58.87 -2.29
N PRO A 2 38.57 -57.75 -2.78
CA PRO A 2 38.73 -56.41 -2.20
C PRO A 2 37.45 -55.95 -1.49
N GLY A 3 37.59 -55.01 -0.57
CA GLY A 3 36.45 -54.35 0.07
C GLY A 3 36.90 -53.23 0.98
N GLY A 4 36.74 -51.99 0.52
CA GLY A 4 36.87 -50.80 1.35
C GLY A 4 37.90 -49.79 0.86
N THR A 5 37.63 -49.08 -0.24
CA THR A 5 38.26 -47.79 -0.62
C THR A 5 37.58 -47.16 -1.85
N TRP A 6 36.24 -47.12 -1.90
CA TRP A 6 35.49 -46.54 -3.04
C TRP A 6 34.28 -45.68 -2.65
N VAL A 7 34.36 -44.94 -1.53
CA VAL A 7 33.28 -43.98 -1.15
C VAL A 7 33.78 -42.54 -0.93
N LEU A 8 35.09 -42.28 -1.05
CA LEU A 8 35.65 -40.93 -0.82
C LEU A 8 36.26 -40.25 -2.06
N LEU A 9 36.20 -40.85 -3.25
CA LEU A 9 36.66 -40.24 -4.51
C LEU A 9 35.55 -39.83 -5.49
N SER A 10 34.30 -40.23 -5.25
CA SER A 10 33.14 -39.88 -6.08
C SER A 10 32.47 -38.55 -5.72
N LEU A 11 32.96 -37.86 -4.67
CA LEU A 11 32.45 -36.55 -4.21
C LEU A 11 33.35 -35.36 -4.59
N LEU A 12 34.48 -35.60 -5.27
CA LEU A 12 35.43 -34.56 -5.69
C LEU A 12 35.52 -34.38 -7.23
N PHE A 13 34.74 -35.13 -8.00
CA PHE A 13 34.64 -34.99 -9.47
C PHE A 13 33.26 -34.56 -9.98
N LEU A 14 32.30 -34.25 -9.09
CA LEU A 14 31.04 -33.58 -9.46
C LEU A 14 31.07 -32.05 -9.28
N SER A 15 32.22 -31.47 -8.91
CA SER A 15 32.43 -30.02 -8.77
C SER A 15 33.24 -29.40 -9.93
N ALA A 16 33.54 -30.14 -10.99
CA ALA A 16 34.38 -29.67 -12.11
C ALA A 16 33.86 -30.04 -13.52
N ALA A 17 32.58 -30.38 -13.67
CA ALA A 17 31.95 -30.62 -14.97
C ALA A 17 30.54 -30.00 -15.03
N CYS A 18 30.50 -28.68 -14.85
CA CYS A 18 29.42 -27.80 -15.31
C CYS A 18 30.01 -26.41 -15.57
N ALA A 19 31.11 -26.39 -16.32
CA ALA A 19 31.58 -25.23 -17.06
C ALA A 19 31.42 -25.56 -18.54
N THR A 20 31.08 -24.55 -19.33
CA THR A 20 30.76 -24.59 -20.78
C THR A 20 29.36 -25.09 -21.17
N ALA A 21 28.37 -24.26 -20.86
CA ALA A 21 27.45 -23.74 -21.87
C ALA A 21 26.94 -22.38 -21.40
N SER A 22 27.86 -21.42 -21.26
CA SER A 22 27.50 -20.00 -21.26
C SER A 22 26.96 -19.70 -22.66
N SER A 23 25.64 -19.74 -22.82
CA SER A 23 25.00 -18.94 -23.84
C SER A 23 25.25 -17.49 -23.46
N ASP A 24 26.35 -16.96 -23.96
CA ASP A 24 26.70 -15.56 -23.94
C ASP A 24 25.67 -14.82 -24.82
N SER A 25 24.47 -14.65 -24.28
CA SER A 25 23.54 -13.64 -24.74
C SER A 25 23.80 -12.42 -23.89
N GLN A 26 24.85 -11.68 -24.21
CA GLN A 26 24.91 -10.27 -23.86
C GLN A 26 23.61 -9.61 -24.31
N PRO A 27 22.81 -9.00 -23.42
CA PRO A 27 22.01 -7.87 -23.81
C PRO A 27 22.84 -6.64 -23.45
N ASP A 28 23.91 -6.37 -24.21
CA ASP A 28 24.38 -4.99 -24.35
C ASP A 28 23.37 -4.25 -25.24
N HIS A 29 22.14 -4.12 -24.74
CA HIS A 29 21.21 -3.11 -25.22
C HIS A 29 21.48 -1.89 -24.35
N GLY A 30 22.45 -1.09 -24.79
CA GLY A 30 22.98 0.07 -24.09
C GLY A 30 21.92 0.80 -23.26
N ARG A 31 22.13 0.80 -21.94
CA ARG A 31 21.35 1.63 -21.00
C ARG A 31 21.55 3.08 -21.42
N ARG A 32 20.61 3.58 -22.22
CA ARG A 32 20.70 4.92 -22.80
C ARG A 32 20.41 5.94 -21.69
N ARG A 33 21.46 6.32 -20.98
CA ARG A 33 21.43 7.39 -19.98
C ARG A 33 21.03 8.68 -20.70
N SER A 34 19.91 9.27 -20.29
CA SER A 34 19.43 10.51 -20.86
C SER A 34 19.93 11.69 -20.03
N ILE A 35 20.57 12.65 -20.69
CA ILE A 35 20.96 13.92 -20.10
C ILE A 35 20.20 15.00 -20.86
N ILE A 36 19.53 15.88 -20.13
CA ILE A 36 18.74 16.99 -20.70
C ILE A 36 19.28 18.28 -20.11
N ASP A 37 19.86 19.12 -20.96
CA ASP A 37 20.18 20.50 -20.61
C ASP A 37 18.89 21.30 -20.54
N VAL A 38 18.59 21.83 -19.36
CA VAL A 38 17.34 22.53 -19.11
C VAL A 38 17.45 23.95 -19.63
N GLU A 39 16.87 24.18 -20.81
CA GLU A 39 16.79 25.50 -21.40
C GLU A 39 15.75 26.40 -20.70
N GLY A 40 16.09 27.68 -20.60
CA GLY A 40 15.18 28.69 -20.08
C GLY A 40 14.90 28.65 -18.57
N GLY A 41 14.33 29.75 -18.08
CA GLY A 41 13.87 29.93 -16.71
C GLY A 41 14.93 30.20 -15.65
N PRO A 42 14.50 30.33 -14.38
CA PRO A 42 15.35 30.69 -13.24
C PRO A 42 16.53 29.74 -13.04
N ASP A 43 17.74 30.26 -12.83
CA ASP A 43 18.97 29.46 -12.86
C ASP A 43 19.03 28.37 -11.78
N SER A 44 18.42 28.59 -10.60
CA SER A 44 18.47 27.63 -9.48
C SER A 44 17.38 26.56 -9.49
N VAL A 45 16.40 26.66 -10.40
CA VAL A 45 15.14 25.91 -10.30
C VAL A 45 14.86 25.05 -11.53
N VAL A 46 14.49 23.80 -11.26
CA VAL A 46 13.80 22.91 -12.21
C VAL A 46 12.47 22.47 -11.63
N TRP A 47 11.47 22.28 -12.48
CA TRP A 47 10.18 21.72 -12.07
C TRP A 47 9.73 20.60 -13.00
N VAL A 48 8.96 19.68 -12.41
CA VAL A 48 8.52 18.42 -12.99
C VAL A 48 7.04 18.23 -12.66
N VAL A 49 6.30 17.62 -13.57
CA VAL A 49 4.90 17.23 -13.33
C VAL A 49 4.83 15.73 -13.07
N GLN A 50 4.04 15.33 -12.07
CA GLN A 50 3.66 13.94 -11.83
C GLN A 50 2.14 13.76 -12.03
N LEU A 51 1.77 12.65 -12.67
CA LEU A 51 0.42 12.12 -12.83
C LEU A 51 0.44 10.65 -12.42
N SER A 52 -0.67 10.13 -11.90
CA SER A 52 -0.76 8.74 -11.46
C SER A 52 -2.19 8.22 -11.51
N ASP A 53 -2.34 6.90 -11.62
CA ASP A 53 -3.61 6.19 -11.45
C ASP A 53 -4.68 6.78 -12.39
N LEU A 54 -4.39 6.72 -13.69
CA LEU A 54 -5.22 7.25 -14.76
C LEU A 54 -6.49 6.41 -14.94
N HIS A 55 -6.31 5.08 -14.94
CA HIS A 55 -7.35 4.08 -15.16
C HIS A 55 -8.26 4.42 -16.34
N PHE A 56 -7.69 4.69 -17.52
CA PHE A 56 -8.51 4.85 -18.70
C PHE A 56 -9.28 3.56 -18.97
N SER A 57 -10.57 3.71 -19.24
CA SER A 57 -11.48 2.58 -19.37
C SER A 57 -12.52 2.80 -20.44
N VAL A 58 -12.85 1.72 -21.14
CA VAL A 58 -13.98 1.69 -22.08
C VAL A 58 -15.33 1.92 -21.38
N PHE A 59 -15.42 1.63 -20.08
CA PHE A 59 -16.63 1.82 -19.28
C PHE A 59 -16.70 3.21 -18.63
N HIS A 60 -15.58 3.94 -18.65
CA HIS A 60 -15.44 5.27 -18.04
C HIS A 60 -14.63 6.21 -18.96
N PRO A 61 -15.15 6.50 -20.16
CA PRO A 61 -14.42 7.30 -21.15
C PRO A 61 -14.19 8.75 -20.69
N GLU A 62 -14.97 9.25 -19.72
CA GLU A 62 -14.79 10.59 -19.16
C GLU A 62 -13.39 10.80 -18.58
N ARG A 63 -12.73 9.74 -18.09
CA ARG A 63 -11.38 9.84 -17.51
C ARG A 63 -10.34 10.29 -18.53
N ALA A 64 -10.43 9.75 -19.75
CA ALA A 64 -9.53 10.07 -20.86
C ALA A 64 -9.89 11.43 -21.49
N LEU A 65 -11.18 11.71 -21.68
CA LEU A 65 -11.67 12.98 -22.20
C LEU A 65 -11.28 14.16 -21.30
N ASP A 66 -11.48 14.03 -19.98
CA ASP A 66 -11.04 15.03 -19.00
C ASP A 66 -9.52 15.18 -19.03
N PHE A 67 -8.78 14.08 -19.18
CA PHE A 67 -7.31 14.12 -19.22
C PHE A 67 -6.82 14.92 -20.43
N SER A 68 -7.30 14.60 -21.62
CA SER A 68 -6.92 15.32 -22.83
C SER A 68 -7.29 16.81 -22.77
N SER A 69 -8.48 17.13 -22.26
CA SER A 69 -8.97 18.52 -22.25
C SER A 69 -8.33 19.40 -21.18
N LEU A 70 -7.90 18.82 -20.05
CA LEU A 70 -7.40 19.59 -18.90
C LEU A 70 -5.87 19.54 -18.79
N VAL A 71 -5.26 18.38 -19.05
CA VAL A 71 -3.81 18.19 -18.83
C VAL A 71 -2.98 18.84 -19.93
N GLY A 72 -3.38 18.73 -21.20
CA GLY A 72 -2.67 19.38 -22.32
C GLY A 72 -2.49 20.89 -22.11
N PRO A 73 -3.58 21.65 -21.92
CA PRO A 73 -3.49 23.09 -21.63
C PRO A 73 -2.75 23.42 -20.33
N ALA A 74 -2.91 22.61 -19.27
CA ALA A 74 -2.17 22.82 -18.03
C ALA A 74 -0.65 22.65 -18.24
N LEU A 75 -0.22 21.64 -19.00
CA LEU A 75 1.17 21.43 -19.35
C LEU A 75 1.73 22.55 -20.24
N ALA A 76 0.94 23.08 -21.17
CA ALA A 76 1.32 24.25 -21.98
C ALA A 76 1.56 25.50 -21.13
N MET A 77 0.79 25.67 -20.05
CA MET A 77 0.97 26.76 -19.08
C MET A 77 2.18 26.54 -18.15
N ILE A 78 2.36 25.31 -17.65
CA ILE A 78 3.41 24.98 -16.67
C ILE A 78 4.79 24.89 -17.34
N LYS A 79 4.87 24.39 -18.58
CA LYS A 79 6.10 24.11 -19.32
C LYS A 79 7.16 23.33 -18.51
N PRO A 80 6.81 22.16 -17.93
CA PRO A 80 7.70 21.41 -17.06
C PRO A 80 8.94 20.88 -17.79
N SER A 81 9.96 20.55 -17.00
CA SER A 81 11.22 19.97 -17.50
C SER A 81 11.10 18.45 -17.72
N LEU A 82 10.19 17.80 -16.99
CA LEU A 82 9.82 16.39 -17.16
C LEU A 82 8.34 16.20 -16.82
N VAL A 83 7.73 15.16 -17.40
CA VAL A 83 6.39 14.69 -17.06
C VAL A 83 6.48 13.21 -16.70
N LEU A 84 6.10 12.87 -15.48
CA LEU A 84 6.16 11.51 -14.93
C LEU A 84 4.74 10.95 -14.79
N ILE A 85 4.50 9.74 -15.28
CA ILE A 85 3.21 9.04 -15.19
C ILE A 85 3.44 7.73 -14.41
N THR A 86 3.10 7.73 -13.13
CA THR A 86 3.51 6.69 -12.15
C THR A 86 2.55 5.49 -12.08
N GLY A 87 2.07 5.01 -13.23
CA GLY A 87 1.36 3.72 -13.34
C GLY A 87 -0.16 3.77 -13.23
N ASP A 88 -0.74 2.58 -13.38
CA ASP A 88 -2.18 2.33 -13.56
C ASP A 88 -2.75 3.18 -14.69
N LEU A 89 -2.15 3.00 -15.88
CA LEU A 89 -2.46 3.73 -17.10
C LEU A 89 -3.86 3.32 -17.62
N THR A 90 -4.16 2.04 -17.56
CA THR A 90 -5.44 1.44 -17.97
C THR A 90 -6.21 0.83 -16.79
N ASP A 91 -7.52 0.63 -16.91
CA ASP A 91 -8.33 0.07 -15.80
C ASP A 91 -8.31 -1.46 -15.77
N GLY A 92 -8.21 -2.15 -16.91
CA GLY A 92 -8.05 -3.61 -16.96
C GLY A 92 -9.14 -4.38 -16.21
N LYS A 93 -10.34 -3.80 -16.08
CA LYS A 93 -11.47 -4.31 -15.29
C LYS A 93 -12.71 -4.43 -16.17
N SER A 94 -13.45 -5.53 -16.01
CA SER A 94 -14.79 -5.67 -16.58
C SER A 94 -15.77 -4.67 -15.93
N GLU A 95 -16.87 -4.39 -16.61
CA GLU A 95 -17.94 -3.50 -16.11
C GLU A 95 -18.44 -3.89 -14.71
N ASP A 96 -18.58 -5.19 -14.44
CA ASP A 96 -19.00 -5.70 -13.14
C ASP A 96 -17.88 -5.70 -12.07
N LEU A 97 -16.66 -5.30 -12.44
CA LEU A 97 -15.44 -5.24 -11.64
C LEU A 97 -14.95 -6.60 -11.11
N LEU A 98 -15.48 -7.71 -11.62
CA LEU A 98 -15.17 -9.06 -11.13
C LEU A 98 -14.11 -9.78 -11.96
N THR A 99 -13.86 -9.34 -13.21
CA THR A 99 -12.81 -9.88 -14.07
C THR A 99 -11.74 -8.81 -14.27
N MET A 100 -10.48 -9.15 -14.01
CA MET A 100 -9.36 -8.22 -14.14
C MET A 100 -8.32 -8.82 -15.08
N LYS A 101 -8.22 -8.27 -16.29
CA LYS A 101 -7.31 -8.69 -17.38
C LYS A 101 -7.11 -7.53 -18.35
N GLN A 102 -6.06 -7.59 -19.17
CA GLN A 102 -5.79 -6.57 -20.17
C GLN A 102 -6.95 -6.37 -21.17
N ASN A 103 -7.17 -5.11 -21.55
CA ASN A 103 -8.12 -4.71 -22.58
C ASN A 103 -7.43 -3.77 -23.57
N GLU A 104 -7.15 -4.25 -24.77
CA GLU A 104 -6.40 -3.52 -25.81
C GLU A 104 -7.05 -2.17 -26.17
N LYS A 105 -8.39 -2.08 -26.15
CA LYS A 105 -9.08 -0.82 -26.45
C LYS A 105 -8.74 0.30 -25.45
N GLU A 106 -8.49 -0.06 -24.18
CA GLU A 106 -8.07 0.92 -23.17
C GLU A 106 -6.63 1.40 -23.43
N TRP A 107 -5.76 0.53 -23.95
CA TRP A 107 -4.40 0.88 -24.36
C TRP A 107 -4.36 1.73 -25.62
N MET A 108 -5.21 1.45 -26.61
CA MET A 108 -5.39 2.32 -27.78
C MET A 108 -5.88 3.72 -27.37
N GLU A 109 -6.85 3.79 -26.44
CA GLU A 109 -7.34 5.06 -25.89
C GLU A 109 -6.22 5.80 -25.14
N TYR A 110 -5.40 5.09 -24.35
CA TYR A 110 -4.23 5.67 -23.68
C TYR A 110 -3.24 6.28 -24.67
N GLN A 111 -2.82 5.52 -25.69
CA GLN A 111 -1.88 6.00 -26.69
C GLN A 111 -2.40 7.26 -27.39
N LYS A 112 -3.66 7.22 -27.84
CA LYS A 112 -4.32 8.36 -28.49
C LYS A 112 -4.37 9.58 -27.56
N THR A 113 -4.84 9.39 -26.33
CA THR A 113 -4.95 10.46 -25.33
C THR A 113 -3.58 11.09 -25.04
N MET A 114 -2.53 10.29 -24.94
CA MET A 114 -1.18 10.80 -24.73
C MET A 114 -0.66 11.59 -25.93
N MET A 115 -0.92 11.14 -27.17
CA MET A 115 -0.58 11.90 -28.37
C MET A 115 -1.30 13.25 -28.40
N ASP A 116 -2.58 13.29 -28.04
CA ASP A 116 -3.37 14.53 -27.97
C ASP A 116 -2.84 15.49 -26.90
N VAL A 117 -2.47 14.98 -25.72
CA VAL A 117 -1.86 15.78 -24.64
C VAL A 117 -0.48 16.31 -25.03
N ILE A 118 0.38 15.47 -25.63
CA ILE A 118 1.71 15.90 -26.09
C ILE A 118 1.55 16.99 -27.15
N GLY A 119 0.70 16.78 -28.16
CA GLY A 119 0.46 17.75 -29.23
C GLY A 119 -0.11 19.07 -28.72
N SER A 120 -1.13 19.04 -27.87
CA SER A 120 -1.77 20.24 -27.33
C SER A 120 -0.92 20.98 -26.28
N SER A 121 -0.03 20.28 -25.59
CA SER A 121 0.92 20.90 -24.64
C SER A 121 2.09 21.61 -25.33
N GLY A 122 2.43 21.21 -26.56
CA GLY A 122 3.61 21.70 -27.28
C GLY A 122 4.95 21.26 -26.69
N LEU A 123 4.96 20.24 -25.84
CA LEU A 123 6.17 19.70 -25.21
C LEU A 123 6.78 18.56 -26.04
N ASP A 124 8.10 18.40 -25.97
CA ASP A 124 8.79 17.26 -26.63
C ASP A 124 8.37 15.94 -25.95
N GLN A 125 7.95 14.96 -26.75
CA GLN A 125 7.61 13.61 -26.27
C GLN A 125 8.71 12.96 -25.41
N LYS A 126 9.99 13.30 -25.64
CA LYS A 126 11.14 12.74 -24.90
C LYS A 126 11.15 13.06 -23.40
N ILE A 127 10.43 14.08 -22.95
CA ILE A 127 10.38 14.45 -21.53
C ILE A 127 9.30 13.70 -20.74
N PHE A 128 8.45 12.92 -21.43
CA PHE A 128 7.39 12.12 -20.82
C PHE A 128 7.94 10.75 -20.45
N TYR A 129 7.78 10.32 -19.20
CA TYR A 129 8.17 8.99 -18.72
C TYR A 129 6.96 8.35 -18.06
N ASP A 130 6.47 7.25 -18.63
CA ASP A 130 5.44 6.42 -18.01
C ASP A 130 6.06 5.16 -17.39
N LEU A 131 5.29 4.46 -16.57
CA LEU A 131 5.65 3.14 -16.07
C LEU A 131 4.37 2.34 -15.81
N ARG A 132 4.51 1.03 -15.60
CA ARG A 132 3.36 0.17 -15.28
C ARG A 132 2.93 0.31 -13.82
N GLY A 133 1.62 0.26 -13.61
CA GLY A 133 1.05 -0.13 -12.33
C GLY A 133 0.54 -1.58 -12.32
N ASN A 134 -0.10 -1.99 -11.24
CA ASN A 134 -0.59 -3.36 -11.14
C ASN A 134 -1.74 -3.65 -12.12
N HIS A 135 -2.52 -2.64 -12.49
CA HIS A 135 -3.58 -2.80 -13.49
C HIS A 135 -3.04 -3.09 -14.88
N ASP A 136 -1.91 -2.47 -15.23
CA ASP A 136 -1.25 -2.62 -16.52
C ASP A 136 -0.58 -4.00 -16.70
N LYS A 137 -0.60 -4.83 -15.66
CA LYS A 137 -0.03 -6.18 -15.64
C LYS A 137 -1.07 -7.28 -15.38
N PHE A 138 -2.37 -6.97 -15.28
CA PHE A 138 -3.38 -8.01 -15.02
C PHE A 138 -3.42 -9.08 -16.11
N GLY A 139 -3.13 -10.32 -15.71
CA GLY A 139 -3.21 -11.50 -16.58
C GLY A 139 -2.17 -11.52 -17.71
N VAL A 140 -1.06 -10.81 -17.58
CA VAL A 140 0.04 -10.77 -18.58
C VAL A 140 1.03 -11.91 -18.28
N PRO A 141 1.05 -13.00 -19.06
CA PRO A 141 1.86 -14.19 -18.72
C PRO A 141 3.36 -14.00 -18.91
N GLU A 142 3.75 -13.16 -19.87
CA GLU A 142 5.14 -12.99 -20.29
C GLU A 142 5.43 -11.52 -20.64
N VAL A 143 6.60 -11.04 -20.23
CA VAL A 143 7.10 -9.70 -20.58
C VAL A 143 7.43 -9.68 -22.08
N ARG A 144 6.96 -8.65 -22.80
CA ARG A 144 7.04 -8.55 -24.28
C ARG A 144 6.28 -9.66 -25.03
N GLY A 145 5.42 -10.40 -24.34
CA GLY A 145 4.48 -11.34 -24.97
C GLY A 145 3.30 -10.61 -25.63
N THR A 146 2.44 -11.38 -26.28
CA THR A 146 1.28 -10.88 -27.05
C THR A 146 0.27 -10.05 -26.26
N TYR A 147 0.23 -10.22 -24.93
CA TYR A 147 -0.70 -9.50 -24.04
C TYR A 147 -0.01 -8.39 -23.24
N ASP A 148 1.28 -8.13 -23.47
CA ASP A 148 2.02 -7.07 -22.80
C ASP A 148 1.89 -5.73 -23.55
N PHE A 149 0.66 -5.19 -23.57
CA PHE A 149 0.31 -3.99 -24.33
C PHE A 149 1.08 -2.74 -23.91
N TYR A 150 1.62 -2.67 -22.69
CA TYR A 150 2.54 -1.60 -22.30
C TYR A 150 3.75 -1.51 -23.26
N GLN A 151 4.28 -2.63 -23.74
CA GLN A 151 5.43 -2.65 -24.67
C GLN A 151 5.06 -2.20 -26.09
N GLU A 152 3.78 -1.93 -26.36
CA GLU A 152 3.29 -1.54 -27.67
C GLU A 152 2.74 -0.10 -27.66
N TYR A 153 1.92 0.23 -26.67
CA TYR A 153 1.14 1.47 -26.64
C TYR A 153 1.71 2.56 -25.72
N SER A 154 2.65 2.23 -24.82
CA SER A 154 3.20 3.22 -23.87
C SER A 154 4.08 4.26 -24.56
N VAL A 155 4.19 5.44 -23.96
CA VAL A 155 5.10 6.52 -24.38
C VAL A 155 6.55 6.06 -24.28
N ASN A 156 6.91 5.30 -23.24
CA ASN A 156 8.25 4.74 -23.13
C ASN A 156 8.54 3.75 -24.26
N ALA A 157 7.63 2.82 -24.55
CA ALA A 157 7.81 1.84 -25.61
C ALA A 157 7.94 2.50 -26.99
N GLY A 158 7.12 3.53 -27.28
CA GLY A 158 7.19 4.32 -28.51
C GLY A 158 8.52 5.05 -28.70
N LEU A 159 9.22 5.36 -27.60
CA LEU A 159 10.56 5.94 -27.61
C LEU A 159 11.70 4.92 -27.45
N GLY A 160 11.38 3.61 -27.51
CA GLY A 160 12.37 2.52 -27.37
C GLY A 160 12.87 2.30 -25.93
N ARG A 161 12.25 2.94 -24.92
CA ARG A 161 12.56 2.73 -23.49
C ARG A 161 11.81 1.49 -22.99
N ARG A 162 12.40 0.32 -23.18
CA ARG A 162 11.75 -1.00 -22.92
C ARG A 162 12.31 -1.76 -21.70
N GLY A 163 13.19 -1.14 -20.94
CA GLY A 163 13.79 -1.69 -19.72
C GLY A 163 12.89 -1.50 -18.50
N ASN A 164 13.24 -2.12 -17.38
CA ASN A 164 12.51 -1.95 -16.12
C ASN A 164 13.03 -0.78 -15.29
N VAL A 165 14.17 -0.19 -15.66
CA VAL A 165 14.76 0.98 -14.99
C VAL A 165 15.13 2.01 -16.05
N HIS A 166 14.76 3.26 -15.80
CA HIS A 166 15.06 4.40 -16.65
C HIS A 166 15.60 5.55 -15.81
N SER A 167 16.75 6.10 -16.22
CA SER A 167 17.34 7.27 -15.57
C SER A 167 17.40 8.46 -16.52
N VAL A 168 17.05 9.63 -16.02
CA VAL A 168 17.24 10.90 -16.71
C VAL A 168 17.88 11.90 -15.75
N THR A 169 18.94 12.57 -16.21
CA THR A 169 19.59 13.67 -15.49
C THR A 169 19.21 14.98 -16.16
N LEU A 170 18.59 15.89 -15.40
CA LEU A 170 18.46 17.28 -15.81
C LEU A 170 19.69 18.05 -15.38
N GLN A 171 20.29 18.82 -16.28
CA GLN A 171 21.42 19.70 -15.97
C GLN A 171 21.00 21.15 -16.07
N LYS A 172 21.30 21.93 -15.03
CA LYS A 172 21.04 23.37 -15.02
C LYS A 172 22.02 24.08 -14.09
N SER A 173 22.67 25.12 -14.60
CA SER A 173 23.53 26.02 -13.81
C SER A 173 24.56 25.28 -12.94
N GLY A 174 25.23 24.28 -13.51
CA GLY A 174 26.24 23.48 -12.81
C GLY A 174 25.68 22.54 -11.73
N ARG A 175 24.38 22.21 -11.79
CA ARG A 175 23.70 21.27 -10.88
C ARG A 175 23.07 20.13 -11.66
N ASN A 176 23.08 18.95 -11.04
CA ASN A 176 22.49 17.73 -11.59
C ASN A 176 21.23 17.33 -10.81
N TYR A 177 20.16 17.01 -11.52
CA TYR A 177 18.92 16.49 -10.93
C TYR A 177 18.63 15.12 -11.54
N LEU A 178 18.93 14.08 -10.79
CA LEU A 178 18.82 12.69 -11.24
C LEU A 178 17.44 12.13 -10.87
N PHE A 179 16.73 11.66 -11.89
CA PHE A 179 15.46 10.96 -11.75
C PHE A 179 15.64 9.50 -12.17
N VAL A 180 15.26 8.57 -11.29
CA VAL A 180 15.30 7.12 -11.57
C VAL A 180 13.90 6.52 -11.45
N GLY A 181 13.34 6.13 -12.59
CA GLY A 181 12.06 5.45 -12.71
C GLY A 181 12.23 3.96 -12.77
N PHE A 182 11.32 3.19 -12.14
CA PHE A 182 11.38 1.74 -12.19
C PHE A 182 10.01 1.04 -12.23
N ASP A 183 9.96 -0.08 -12.95
CA ASP A 183 8.85 -1.02 -12.97
C ASP A 183 9.12 -2.17 -11.98
N SER A 184 8.40 -2.16 -10.86
CA SER A 184 8.43 -3.21 -9.84
C SER A 184 7.18 -4.10 -9.89
N THR A 185 6.42 -4.09 -11.00
CA THR A 185 5.35 -5.05 -11.18
C THR A 185 5.90 -6.47 -11.22
N MET A 186 5.06 -7.44 -10.88
CA MET A 186 5.44 -8.84 -10.93
C MET A 186 5.81 -9.24 -12.36
N GLU A 187 6.92 -9.99 -12.49
CA GLU A 187 7.42 -10.49 -13.78
C GLU A 187 6.31 -11.19 -14.59
N VAL A 188 5.50 -11.98 -13.88
CA VAL A 188 4.36 -12.72 -14.40
C VAL A 188 3.09 -12.15 -13.79
N GLY A 189 2.32 -11.44 -14.61
CA GLY A 189 1.13 -10.71 -14.21
C GLY A 189 -0.07 -11.61 -13.92
N LEU A 190 -0.46 -11.74 -12.65
CA LEU A 190 -1.65 -12.49 -12.28
C LEU A 190 -2.92 -11.68 -12.59
N ARG A 191 -4.02 -12.35 -12.93
CA ARG A 191 -5.34 -11.72 -12.84
C ARG A 191 -5.61 -11.27 -11.40
N GLY A 192 -6.38 -10.20 -11.25
CA GLY A 192 -6.87 -9.77 -9.95
C GLY A 192 -7.81 -10.80 -9.31
N PRO A 193 -7.98 -10.79 -7.98
CA PRO A 193 -7.50 -9.77 -7.05
C PRO A 193 -6.04 -9.94 -6.54
N THR A 194 -5.28 -10.95 -6.97
CA THR A 194 -3.94 -11.24 -6.40
C THR A 194 -2.77 -10.63 -7.17
N ASN A 195 -2.94 -9.41 -7.68
CA ASN A 195 -1.89 -8.62 -8.34
C ASN A 195 -2.00 -7.18 -7.82
N LEU A 196 -1.52 -6.99 -6.60
CA LEU A 196 -1.69 -5.80 -5.76
C LEU A 196 -0.35 -5.24 -5.28
N PHE A 197 0.66 -6.08 -5.02
CA PHE A 197 1.95 -5.65 -4.49
C PHE A 197 2.98 -5.43 -5.61
N GLY A 198 3.93 -4.54 -5.35
CA GLY A 198 5.21 -4.52 -6.08
C GLY A 198 6.06 -5.71 -5.67
N HIS A 199 6.75 -6.32 -6.64
CA HIS A 199 7.61 -7.50 -6.47
C HIS A 199 9.02 -7.20 -6.98
N PRO A 200 9.80 -6.37 -6.26
CA PRO A 200 11.16 -6.04 -6.68
C PRO A 200 12.05 -7.29 -6.62
N THR A 201 12.73 -7.60 -7.73
CA THR A 201 13.74 -8.66 -7.78
C THR A 201 15.10 -8.16 -7.33
N ASP A 202 16.01 -9.06 -6.95
CA ASP A 202 17.40 -8.70 -6.62
C ASP A 202 18.10 -7.98 -7.77
N GLN A 203 17.82 -8.39 -9.01
CA GLN A 203 18.33 -7.73 -10.21
C GLN A 203 17.79 -6.31 -10.33
N LEU A 204 16.47 -6.10 -10.15
CA LEU A 204 15.87 -4.78 -10.21
C LEU A 204 16.48 -3.84 -9.16
N LEU A 205 16.65 -4.31 -7.93
CA LEU A 205 17.26 -3.52 -6.86
C LEU A 205 18.71 -3.16 -7.17
N THR A 206 19.47 -4.10 -7.76
CA THR A 206 20.85 -3.86 -8.20
C THR A 206 20.92 -2.83 -9.33
N ASP A 207 19.98 -2.90 -10.27
CA ASP A 207 19.90 -1.95 -11.39
C ASP A 207 19.55 -0.54 -10.91
N ILE A 208 18.59 -0.41 -9.99
CA ILE A 208 18.24 0.87 -9.36
C ILE A 208 19.44 1.42 -8.59
N ASP A 209 20.13 0.58 -7.81
CA ASP A 209 21.33 0.97 -7.06
C ASP A 209 22.44 1.48 -7.98
N LEU A 210 22.64 0.83 -9.14
CA LEU A 210 23.61 1.27 -10.14
C LEU A 210 23.22 2.63 -10.75
N GLU A 211 21.97 2.80 -11.16
CA GLU A 211 21.52 4.07 -11.75
C GLU A 211 21.55 5.22 -10.73
N LEU A 212 21.21 4.96 -9.47
CA LEU A 212 21.31 5.96 -8.41
C LEU A 212 22.76 6.27 -8.00
N SER A 213 23.72 5.40 -8.33
CA SER A 213 25.14 5.64 -8.09
C SER A 213 25.76 6.65 -9.07
N GLN A 214 25.01 7.08 -10.08
CA GLN A 214 25.44 8.16 -10.98
C GLN A 214 25.73 9.43 -10.17
N TRP A 215 26.80 10.13 -10.56
CA TRP A 215 27.25 11.39 -9.97
C TRP A 215 27.73 11.30 -8.50
N ASN A 216 28.03 10.09 -7.99
CA ASN A 216 28.55 9.87 -6.63
C ASN A 216 30.06 10.09 -6.46
N SER A 217 30.83 10.35 -7.52
CA SER A 217 32.30 10.45 -7.40
C SER A 217 32.69 11.61 -6.48
N GLU A 218 33.68 11.40 -5.61
CA GLU A 218 34.26 12.44 -4.75
C GLU A 218 34.83 13.63 -5.55
N THR A 219 35.10 13.41 -6.84
CA THR A 219 35.53 14.43 -7.83
C THR A 219 34.36 15.10 -8.57
N ALA A 220 33.10 14.82 -8.23
CA ALA A 220 31.96 15.44 -8.90
C ALA A 220 31.89 16.93 -8.51
N GLU A 221 32.20 17.81 -9.46
CA GLU A 221 32.19 19.26 -9.26
C GLU A 221 30.77 19.84 -9.01
N SER A 222 29.72 19.09 -9.38
CA SER A 222 28.33 19.55 -9.37
C SER A 222 27.48 18.82 -8.32
N PRO A 223 26.76 19.53 -7.43
CA PRO A 223 25.87 18.90 -6.48
C PRO A 223 24.69 18.21 -7.19
N VAL A 224 24.32 17.03 -6.68
CA VAL A 224 23.25 16.19 -7.23
C VAL A 224 22.04 16.08 -6.29
N THR A 225 20.84 16.33 -6.81
CA THR A 225 19.58 15.99 -6.14
C THR A 225 19.02 14.72 -6.77
N LYS A 226 18.70 13.71 -5.97
CA LYS A 226 18.19 12.42 -6.45
C LYS A 226 16.73 12.20 -6.09
N ILE A 227 15.94 11.82 -7.08
CA ILE A 227 14.52 11.49 -6.93
C ILE A 227 14.27 10.15 -7.62
N SER A 228 13.54 9.26 -6.96
CA SER A 228 13.06 8.03 -7.61
C SER A 228 11.56 8.09 -7.82
N PHE A 229 11.06 7.37 -8.82
CA PHE A 229 9.62 7.24 -9.05
C PHE A 229 9.24 5.82 -9.47
N GLY A 230 8.07 5.38 -8.99
CA GLY A 230 7.56 4.03 -9.17
C GLY A 230 6.06 4.03 -8.92
N HIS A 231 5.40 2.89 -9.07
CA HIS A 231 3.95 2.83 -8.85
C HIS A 231 3.61 2.57 -7.37
N PHE A 232 4.23 1.56 -6.76
CA PHE A 232 3.83 1.05 -5.45
C PHE A 232 4.44 1.85 -4.29
N PRO A 233 3.64 2.25 -3.29
CA PRO A 233 4.15 2.62 -1.98
C PRO A 233 4.90 1.45 -1.34
N LEU A 234 5.86 1.76 -0.46
CA LEU A 234 6.71 0.76 0.19
C LEU A 234 5.92 -0.15 1.16
N SER A 235 4.77 0.31 1.66
CA SER A 235 3.82 -0.50 2.43
C SER A 235 3.14 -1.61 1.61
N PHE A 236 3.10 -1.43 0.28
CA PHE A 236 2.58 -2.38 -0.72
C PHE A 236 3.68 -2.90 -1.66
N SER A 237 4.93 -2.93 -1.19
CA SER A 237 6.04 -3.61 -1.87
C SER A 237 6.48 -4.84 -1.07
N ALA A 238 6.66 -5.96 -1.76
CA ALA A 238 7.34 -7.13 -1.23
C ALA A 238 8.85 -6.88 -1.09
N VAL A 239 9.52 -7.82 -0.41
CA VAL A 239 10.98 -7.91 -0.40
C VAL A 239 11.42 -8.87 -1.51
N SER A 240 12.63 -8.66 -2.01
CA SER A 240 13.31 -9.57 -2.94
C SER A 240 13.63 -10.92 -2.30
N ASP A 241 14.09 -11.88 -3.11
CA ASP A 241 14.48 -13.21 -2.66
C ASP A 241 15.65 -13.18 -1.65
N SER A 242 16.59 -12.24 -1.80
CA SER A 242 17.66 -12.01 -0.81
C SER A 242 17.18 -11.30 0.47
N GLY A 243 15.91 -10.89 0.54
CA GLY A 243 15.33 -10.17 1.67
C GLY A 243 15.59 -8.66 1.67
N LYS A 244 16.20 -8.11 0.61
CA LYS A 244 16.38 -6.67 0.41
C LYS A 244 15.09 -6.01 -0.08
N SER A 245 14.90 -4.75 0.26
CA SER A 245 13.76 -3.92 -0.10
C SER A 245 14.17 -2.66 -0.88
N LEU A 246 13.21 -2.03 -1.54
CA LEU A 246 13.40 -0.69 -2.13
C LEU A 246 13.81 0.35 -1.09
N LYS A 247 13.30 0.24 0.15
CA LYS A 247 13.67 1.13 1.27
C LYS A 247 15.18 1.12 1.51
N ASP A 248 15.81 -0.05 1.45
CA ASP A 248 17.24 -0.21 1.72
C ASP A 248 18.09 0.54 0.67
N VAL A 249 17.72 0.43 -0.60
CA VAL A 249 18.38 1.12 -1.71
C VAL A 249 18.17 2.64 -1.62
N PHE A 250 16.95 3.09 -1.32
CA PHE A 250 16.63 4.52 -1.23
C PHE A 250 17.32 5.20 -0.04
N LEU A 251 17.40 4.54 1.12
CA LEU A 251 18.17 5.02 2.26
C LEU A 251 19.67 5.09 1.95
N LYS A 252 20.22 4.07 1.27
CA LYS A 252 21.65 4.06 0.87
C LYS A 252 22.01 5.30 0.05
N HIS A 253 21.11 5.76 -0.83
CA HIS A 253 21.34 6.92 -1.70
C HIS A 253 20.81 8.25 -1.16
N SER A 254 20.23 8.27 0.05
CA SER A 254 19.66 9.47 0.71
C SER A 254 18.81 10.32 -0.24
N LEU A 255 17.81 9.69 -0.87
CA LEU A 255 16.94 10.36 -1.84
C LEU A 255 16.27 11.59 -1.23
N SER A 256 16.04 12.63 -2.03
CA SER A 256 15.20 13.73 -1.59
C SER A 256 13.74 13.28 -1.49
N ALA A 257 13.27 12.54 -2.50
CA ALA A 257 11.93 11.96 -2.50
C ALA A 257 11.82 10.70 -3.38
N TYR A 258 10.89 9.83 -3.01
CA TYR A 258 10.32 8.75 -3.81
C TYR A 258 8.87 9.11 -4.14
N LEU A 259 8.55 9.20 -5.43
CA LEU A 259 7.23 9.57 -5.95
C LEU A 259 6.45 8.31 -6.34
N CYS A 260 5.24 8.14 -5.82
CA CYS A 260 4.42 6.95 -6.11
C CYS A 260 2.91 7.23 -6.24
N GLY A 261 2.15 6.18 -6.55
CA GLY A 261 0.69 6.17 -6.74
C GLY A 261 0.02 5.02 -5.98
N HIS A 262 -0.92 4.32 -6.63
CA HIS A 262 -1.56 3.06 -6.22
C HIS A 262 -2.66 3.16 -5.15
N LEU A 263 -2.53 4.04 -4.16
CA LEU A 263 -3.50 4.09 -3.05
C LEU A 263 -4.75 4.91 -3.39
N HIS A 264 -4.61 5.90 -4.27
CA HIS A 264 -5.65 6.89 -4.58
C HIS A 264 -6.02 7.74 -3.36
N SER A 265 -6.74 8.84 -3.61
CA SER A 265 -7.16 9.78 -2.58
C SER A 265 -8.23 9.21 -1.62
N ARG A 266 -8.69 7.95 -1.80
CA ARG A 266 -9.75 7.33 -0.99
C ARG A 266 -9.32 7.06 0.45
N PHE A 267 -8.03 6.85 0.70
CA PHE A 267 -7.52 6.54 2.04
C PHE A 267 -7.20 7.78 2.86
N GLY A 268 -7.05 8.93 2.22
CA GLY A 268 -6.78 10.21 2.88
C GLY A 268 -6.04 11.16 1.96
N ARG A 269 -5.62 12.31 2.52
CA ARG A 269 -4.78 13.30 1.81
C ARG A 269 -3.31 13.20 2.25
N ASN A 270 -3.08 12.71 3.48
CA ASN A 270 -1.75 12.60 4.09
C ASN A 270 -1.11 11.24 3.81
N LEU A 271 -1.07 10.81 2.55
CA LEU A 271 -0.45 9.55 2.11
C LEU A 271 1.07 9.69 1.91
N LYS A 272 1.73 10.29 2.91
CA LYS A 272 3.13 10.72 2.88
C LYS A 272 3.83 10.05 4.05
N ARG A 273 5.08 9.65 3.87
CA ARG A 273 5.86 8.96 4.90
C ARG A 273 7.33 9.37 4.81
N HIS A 274 7.92 9.70 5.95
CA HIS A 274 9.35 9.96 6.04
C HIS A 274 10.06 8.73 6.58
N HIS A 275 11.13 8.31 5.91
CA HIS A 275 11.98 7.19 6.29
C HIS A 275 13.34 7.72 6.69
N SER A 276 13.88 7.20 7.79
CA SER A 276 15.24 7.53 8.23
C SER A 276 15.91 6.31 8.84
N LEU A 277 17.22 6.22 8.68
CA LEU A 277 18.02 5.23 9.38
C LEU A 277 18.21 5.70 10.83
N GLY A 278 17.62 5.01 11.80
CA GLY A 278 17.84 5.28 13.23
C GLY A 278 18.71 4.22 13.89
N ASP A 279 19.51 4.62 14.89
CA ASP A 279 20.50 3.78 15.60
C ASP A 279 19.95 2.57 16.39
N HIS A 280 18.64 2.32 16.35
CA HIS A 280 18.05 1.18 17.03
C HIS A 280 17.24 0.29 16.08
N PHE A 281 17.91 -0.80 15.73
CA PHE A 281 17.47 -2.00 15.02
C PHE A 281 16.36 -2.78 15.78
N LEU A 282 15.33 -2.10 16.30
CA LEU A 282 14.21 -2.77 16.94
C LEU A 282 13.34 -3.44 15.85
N SER A 283 13.29 -4.78 15.91
CA SER A 283 12.55 -5.71 15.03
C SER A 283 11.09 -5.30 14.70
N THR A 284 10.44 -4.51 15.56
CA THR A 284 9.06 -4.03 15.36
C THR A 284 8.89 -3.06 14.19
N ARG A 285 9.94 -2.32 13.80
CA ARG A 285 9.91 -1.36 12.68
C ARG A 285 9.75 -2.03 11.30
N ARG A 286 10.00 -3.34 11.21
CA ARG A 286 9.77 -4.13 9.99
C ARG A 286 8.28 -4.29 9.63
N TYR A 287 7.40 -4.13 10.62
CA TYR A 287 5.97 -4.39 10.46
C TYR A 287 5.18 -3.11 10.31
N TYR A 288 5.39 -2.10 11.17
CA TYR A 288 4.60 -0.88 11.10
C TYR A 288 5.36 0.37 11.57
N GLN A 289 4.84 1.53 11.14
CA GLN A 289 5.22 2.86 11.61
C GLN A 289 3.94 3.59 12.04
N LEU A 290 3.94 4.20 13.23
CA LEU A 290 2.72 4.80 13.81
C LEU A 290 2.44 6.22 13.33
N ASN A 291 3.47 6.95 12.90
CA ASN A 291 3.39 8.37 12.52
C ASN A 291 4.07 8.63 11.18
N ILE A 292 3.82 9.79 10.58
CA ILE A 292 4.44 10.19 9.29
C ILE A 292 5.96 10.17 9.37
N HIS A 293 6.52 10.67 10.48
CA HIS A 293 7.95 10.67 10.71
C HIS A 293 8.38 9.41 11.46
N GLU A 294 9.37 8.72 10.90
CA GLU A 294 10.11 7.71 11.64
C GLU A 294 10.80 8.45 12.81
N GLY A 295 10.42 8.11 14.05
CA GLY A 295 10.70 8.92 15.23
C GLY A 295 12.17 9.32 15.32
N ALA A 296 12.46 10.58 15.00
CA ALA A 296 13.72 11.20 15.34
C ALA A 296 13.77 11.26 16.86
N LEU A 297 14.56 10.37 17.46
CA LEU A 297 15.24 10.73 18.70
C LEU A 297 15.99 12.00 18.34
N VAL A 298 15.55 13.11 18.89
CA VAL A 298 16.29 14.36 18.91
C VAL A 298 17.67 13.99 19.47
N SER A 299 18.65 13.79 18.59
CA SER A 299 20.05 13.74 19.00
C SER A 299 20.28 15.03 19.77
N ASN A 300 20.84 14.86 20.97
CA ASN A 300 20.88 15.90 21.99
C ASN A 300 21.34 17.24 21.43
N ILE A 301 20.59 18.27 21.83
CA ILE A 301 20.94 19.68 21.79
C ILE A 301 22.37 19.84 22.34
N GLY A 302 23.31 20.29 21.52
CA GLY A 302 24.65 20.65 22.02
C GLY A 302 25.74 20.73 20.95
N ASP A 303 26.12 19.58 20.38
CA ASP A 303 27.41 19.46 19.68
C ASP A 303 27.25 18.72 18.34
N GLU A 304 26.66 19.36 17.32
CA GLU A 304 26.83 18.87 15.95
C GLU A 304 28.20 19.34 15.44
N ASN A 305 29.14 18.41 15.33
CA ASN A 305 30.46 18.66 14.77
C ASN A 305 30.30 18.99 13.28
N CYS A 306 30.54 20.24 12.87
CA CYS A 306 30.49 20.66 11.45
C CYS A 306 31.73 20.21 10.65
N SER A 307 32.36 19.11 11.06
CA SER A 307 33.46 18.48 10.31
C SER A 307 32.95 17.89 9.01
N VAL A 308 33.73 18.03 7.94
CA VAL A 308 33.41 17.51 6.60
C VAL A 308 33.23 15.97 6.56
N ASP A 309 33.75 15.26 7.58
CA ASP A 309 33.77 13.78 7.65
C ASP A 309 32.52 13.14 8.28
N THR A 310 31.52 13.92 8.74
CA THR A 310 30.28 13.32 9.26
C THR A 310 29.37 12.86 8.12
N GLU A 311 29.11 11.54 8.02
CA GLU A 311 28.15 11.01 7.06
C GLU A 311 26.76 11.64 7.27
N PRO A 312 26.14 12.22 6.23
CA PRO A 312 24.80 12.80 6.34
C PRO A 312 23.77 11.71 6.69
N ALA A 313 22.72 12.12 7.41
CA ALA A 313 21.63 11.23 7.78
C ALA A 313 21.03 10.55 6.53
N LYS A 314 20.95 9.22 6.57
CA LYS A 314 20.32 8.42 5.51
C LYS A 314 18.81 8.51 5.67
N GLU A 315 18.17 9.26 4.79
CA GLU A 315 16.73 9.55 4.85
C GLU A 315 16.13 9.73 3.46
N PHE A 316 14.80 9.67 3.38
CA PHE A 316 14.04 10.14 2.23
C PHE A 316 12.55 10.32 2.55
N TRP A 317 11.88 11.12 1.73
CA TRP A 317 10.42 11.23 1.71
C TRP A 317 9.78 10.27 0.72
N GLU A 318 8.72 9.60 1.11
CA GLU A 318 7.81 8.85 0.24
C GLU A 318 6.51 9.64 0.07
N TRP A 319 6.16 9.99 -1.18
CA TRP A 319 5.02 10.82 -1.49
C TRP A 319 4.07 10.16 -2.50
N GLU A 320 2.98 9.58 -1.99
CA GLU A 320 1.86 9.14 -2.82
C GLU A 320 1.03 10.36 -3.28
N MET A 321 0.56 10.39 -4.53
CA MET A 321 -0.07 11.57 -5.14
C MET A 321 -1.61 11.60 -5.09
N GLY A 322 -2.27 10.52 -4.69
CA GLY A 322 -3.69 10.30 -4.97
C GLY A 322 -3.87 9.83 -6.41
N ASP A 323 -4.90 10.33 -7.11
CA ASP A 323 -5.25 9.77 -8.42
C ASP A 323 -5.86 10.74 -9.44
N TRP A 324 -5.62 10.47 -10.72
CA TRP A 324 -6.40 11.09 -11.78
C TRP A 324 -7.83 10.52 -11.84
N ARG A 325 -7.99 9.20 -11.68
CA ARG A 325 -9.24 8.43 -11.84
C ARG A 325 -10.47 9.05 -11.20
N LYS A 326 -10.36 9.63 -10.01
CA LYS A 326 -11.48 10.29 -9.30
C LYS A 326 -11.16 11.72 -8.94
N SER A 327 -9.95 11.98 -8.44
CA SER A 327 -9.60 13.32 -7.98
C SER A 327 -9.10 14.27 -9.07
N ARG A 328 -8.86 13.79 -10.31
CA ARG A 328 -8.32 14.61 -11.42
C ARG A 328 -7.14 15.47 -10.94
N THR A 329 -6.22 14.84 -10.20
CA THR A 329 -5.13 15.55 -9.52
C THR A 329 -3.85 15.43 -10.32
N LEU A 330 -3.08 16.51 -10.36
CA LEU A 330 -1.76 16.64 -10.98
C LEU A 330 -0.82 17.26 -9.95
N ARG A 331 0.39 16.71 -9.78
CA ARG A 331 1.40 17.29 -8.90
C ARG A 331 2.42 18.07 -9.69
N ILE A 332 2.76 19.26 -9.23
CA ILE A 332 3.92 20.00 -9.70
C ILE A 332 4.97 19.96 -8.59
N LEU A 333 6.15 19.45 -8.93
CA LEU A 333 7.32 19.36 -8.08
C LEU A 333 8.33 20.42 -8.53
N ALA A 334 8.93 21.16 -7.62
CA ALA A 334 10.05 22.05 -7.88
C ALA A 334 11.27 21.64 -7.06
N ILE A 335 12.45 21.75 -7.67
CA ILE A 335 13.74 21.60 -7.02
C ILE A 335 14.48 22.92 -7.16
N ASP A 336 14.57 23.68 -6.07
CA ASP A 336 15.19 25.01 -6.01
C ASP A 336 16.44 24.95 -5.13
N ALA A 337 17.62 25.05 -5.77
CA ALA A 337 18.92 24.97 -5.12
C ALA A 337 19.14 23.72 -4.22
N GLY A 338 18.38 22.65 -4.44
CA GLY A 338 18.42 21.40 -3.66
C GLY A 338 17.23 21.22 -2.71
N HIS A 339 16.44 22.27 -2.47
CA HIS A 339 15.17 22.19 -1.75
C HIS A 339 14.09 21.62 -2.66
N VAL A 340 13.39 20.59 -2.20
CA VAL A 340 12.34 19.92 -2.97
C VAL A 340 10.99 20.27 -2.37
N SER A 341 10.14 20.94 -3.15
CA SER A 341 8.76 21.28 -2.78
C SER A 341 7.77 20.80 -3.83
N PHE A 342 6.51 20.64 -3.46
CA PHE A 342 5.46 20.27 -4.41
C PHE A 342 4.13 20.95 -4.09
N VAL A 343 3.23 20.95 -5.08
CA VAL A 343 1.82 21.30 -4.92
C VAL A 343 0.96 20.31 -5.71
N ASP A 344 -0.14 19.88 -5.09
CA ASP A 344 -1.13 19.00 -5.72
C ASP A 344 -2.31 19.86 -6.22
N VAL A 345 -2.54 19.84 -7.53
CA VAL A 345 -3.57 20.64 -8.20
C VAL A 345 -4.73 19.75 -8.62
N ASN A 346 -5.93 20.07 -8.14
CA ASN A 346 -7.15 19.36 -8.47
C ASN A 346 -7.94 20.08 -9.57
N PHE A 347 -8.39 19.31 -10.58
CA PHE A 347 -9.10 19.80 -11.77
C PHE A 347 -10.61 19.50 -11.78
N ILE A 348 -11.21 19.00 -10.69
CA ILE A 348 -12.66 18.73 -10.63
C ILE A 348 -13.49 19.99 -10.91
N SER A 349 -13.03 21.15 -10.45
CA SER A 349 -13.71 22.44 -10.69
C SER A 349 -13.27 23.10 -12.01
N GLY A 350 -12.60 22.37 -12.90
CA GLY A 350 -12.06 22.87 -14.16
C GLY A 350 -10.59 23.30 -14.08
N SER A 351 -10.08 23.86 -15.18
CA SER A 351 -8.70 24.33 -15.30
C SER A 351 -8.42 25.53 -14.40
N ARG A 352 -7.37 25.46 -13.56
CA ARG A 352 -6.88 26.62 -12.83
C ARG A 352 -6.16 27.57 -13.77
N LYS A 353 -6.54 28.85 -13.74
CA LYS A 353 -5.90 29.91 -14.53
C LYS A 353 -4.51 30.28 -13.98
N THR A 354 -4.32 30.11 -12.67
CA THR A 354 -3.08 30.42 -11.95
C THR A 354 -2.76 29.32 -10.96
N ILE A 355 -1.50 28.90 -10.91
CA ILE A 355 -0.97 27.91 -9.97
C ILE A 355 0.26 28.51 -9.31
N ILE A 356 0.28 28.50 -7.98
CA ILE A 356 1.36 29.06 -7.17
C ILE A 356 2.04 27.92 -6.42
N LEU A 357 3.34 27.74 -6.66
CA LEU A 357 4.19 26.73 -6.03
C LEU A 357 5.30 27.43 -5.26
N PRO A 358 5.14 27.66 -3.95
CA PRO A 358 6.22 28.23 -3.17
C PRO A 358 7.37 27.21 -3.02
N THR A 359 8.60 27.63 -3.34
CA THR A 359 9.80 26.78 -3.42
C THR A 359 10.65 26.84 -2.16
N PHE A 360 10.67 27.99 -1.48
CA PHE A 360 11.34 28.17 -0.20
C PHE A 360 10.64 29.28 0.62
N PRO A 361 10.52 29.16 1.95
CA PRO A 361 10.89 28.03 2.80
C PRO A 361 9.98 26.81 2.57
N LEU A 362 10.48 25.63 2.92
CA LEU A 362 9.77 24.35 2.74
C LEU A 362 8.61 24.17 3.73
N ASP A 363 7.62 23.35 3.36
CA ASP A 363 6.57 22.93 4.29
C ASP A 363 7.19 22.07 5.40
N SER A 364 7.13 22.57 6.64
CA SER A 364 7.71 21.91 7.80
C SER A 364 7.08 20.56 8.14
N ARG A 365 5.92 20.24 7.56
CA ARG A 365 5.18 19.00 7.84
C ARG A 365 5.57 17.86 6.91
N LEU A 366 5.81 18.16 5.64
CA LEU A 366 5.83 17.15 4.56
C LEU A 366 7.05 17.21 3.64
N MET A 367 7.85 18.27 3.72
CA MET A 367 8.95 18.53 2.79
C MET A 367 10.29 18.76 3.49
N GLN A 368 10.27 19.08 4.79
CA GLN A 368 11.47 19.24 5.59
C GLN A 368 12.20 17.90 5.78
N ARG A 369 13.53 17.91 5.60
CA ARG A 369 14.41 16.77 5.88
C ARG A 369 15.13 16.95 7.20
N ILE A 370 15.56 15.86 7.84
CA ILE A 370 16.37 15.87 9.06
C ILE A 370 17.72 16.56 8.79
N SER A 371 18.31 16.33 7.62
CA SER A 371 19.55 16.98 7.16
C SER A 371 19.46 18.51 7.17
N SER A 372 18.26 19.07 7.01
CA SER A 372 18.09 20.51 6.97
C SER A 372 18.44 21.20 8.28
N ARG A 373 18.32 20.50 9.42
CA ARG A 373 18.76 21.04 10.70
C ARG A 373 20.28 21.19 10.74
N HIS A 374 20.98 20.19 10.23
CA HIS A 374 22.43 20.20 10.10
C HIS A 374 22.91 21.26 9.09
N GLU A 375 22.25 21.36 7.93
CA GLU A 375 22.51 22.42 6.93
C GLU A 375 22.31 23.82 7.53
N TYR A 376 21.29 23.99 8.36
CA TYR A 376 21.03 25.23 9.10
C TYR A 376 22.09 25.53 10.17
N ASN A 377 22.53 24.54 10.94
CA ASN A 377 23.52 24.72 12.00
C ASN A 377 24.93 25.00 11.44
N CYS A 378 25.30 24.30 10.37
CA CYS A 378 26.65 24.35 9.81
C CYS A 378 26.83 25.38 8.69
N LEU A 379 25.77 26.12 8.29
CA LEU A 379 25.74 27.26 7.35
C LEU A 379 26.81 27.20 6.23
N SER A 380 27.04 26.02 5.67
CA SER A 380 28.06 25.82 4.65
C SER A 380 27.50 26.28 3.30
N GLY A 381 27.90 27.48 2.87
CA GLY A 381 27.77 27.97 1.49
C GLY A 381 26.37 28.27 0.90
N ARG A 382 25.25 27.90 1.56
CA ARG A 382 23.87 28.08 1.03
C ARG A 382 23.09 29.30 1.57
N ILE A 383 23.80 30.36 1.97
CA ILE A 383 23.21 31.56 2.60
C ILE A 383 22.16 32.23 1.70
N ALA A 384 22.38 32.25 0.38
CA ALA A 384 21.53 32.99 -0.57
C ALA A 384 20.05 32.55 -0.60
N SER A 385 19.75 31.26 -0.42
CA SER A 385 18.36 30.79 -0.40
C SER A 385 17.60 31.23 0.85
N TYR A 386 18.29 31.39 1.99
CA TYR A 386 17.66 31.80 3.26
C TYR A 386 17.28 33.28 3.30
N GLU A 387 17.94 34.10 2.48
CA GLU A 387 17.71 35.55 2.42
C GLU A 387 16.41 35.93 1.70
N THR A 388 15.84 35.00 0.91
CA THR A 388 14.63 35.27 0.13
C THR A 388 13.59 34.17 0.30
N VAL A 389 12.32 34.58 0.36
CA VAL A 389 11.18 33.68 0.15
C VAL A 389 10.92 33.60 -1.35
N ARG A 390 10.74 32.39 -1.87
CA ARG A 390 10.73 32.11 -3.31
C ARG A 390 9.48 31.33 -3.71
N ALA A 391 8.87 31.69 -4.83
CA ALA A 391 7.69 31.00 -5.35
C ALA A 391 7.60 31.06 -6.87
N LEU A 392 7.29 29.91 -7.49
CA LEU A 392 6.94 29.84 -8.91
C LEU A 392 5.45 30.16 -9.08
N VAL A 393 5.14 31.04 -10.03
CA VAL A 393 3.77 31.37 -10.41
C VAL A 393 3.57 31.00 -11.88
N PHE A 394 2.71 30.01 -12.13
CA PHE A 394 2.30 29.63 -13.47
C PHE A 394 0.92 30.22 -13.75
N SER A 395 0.78 30.98 -14.84
CA SER A 395 -0.49 31.62 -15.14
C SER A 395 -0.74 31.69 -16.65
N ALA A 396 -1.99 31.42 -17.04
CA ALA A 396 -2.48 31.66 -18.40
C ALA A 396 -2.77 33.15 -18.65
N ILE A 397 -2.92 33.93 -17.58
CA ILE A 397 -3.19 35.38 -17.62
C ILE A 397 -2.00 36.14 -17.03
N LYS A 398 -1.67 37.31 -17.60
CA LYS A 398 -0.60 38.14 -17.08
C LYS A 398 -0.83 38.52 -15.60
N ILE A 399 0.16 38.23 -14.76
CA ILE A 399 0.18 38.60 -13.34
C ILE A 399 0.70 40.04 -13.20
N VAL A 400 0.03 40.83 -12.35
CA VAL A 400 0.38 42.24 -12.09
C VAL A 400 1.10 42.37 -10.76
N THR A 401 0.59 41.75 -9.69
CA THR A 401 1.21 41.78 -8.37
C THR A 401 1.29 40.39 -7.77
N VAL A 402 2.34 40.15 -7.00
CA VAL A 402 2.47 38.97 -6.14
C VAL A 402 2.88 39.47 -4.77
N SER A 403 2.23 38.97 -3.72
CA SER A 403 2.53 39.32 -2.34
C SER A 403 2.70 38.08 -1.47
N LEU A 404 3.62 38.18 -0.53
CA LEU A 404 3.89 37.21 0.51
C LEU A 404 3.19 37.65 1.79
N LYS A 405 2.40 36.74 2.37
CA LYS A 405 1.78 36.92 3.68
C LYS A 405 2.30 35.86 4.64
N ILE A 406 2.81 36.30 5.79
CA ILE A 406 3.22 35.43 6.90
C ILE A 406 2.35 35.72 8.11
N TYR A 407 1.85 34.65 8.72
CA TYR A 407 1.00 34.67 9.89
C TYR A 407 1.69 33.99 11.08
N ASP A 408 1.45 34.51 12.29
CA ASP A 408 1.86 33.91 13.56
C ASP A 408 0.64 33.26 14.23
N SER A 409 0.75 31.98 14.60
CA SER A 409 -0.32 31.23 15.26
C SER A 409 -0.26 31.26 16.79
N ARG A 410 0.68 31.98 17.41
CA ARG A 410 0.91 31.99 18.86
C ARG A 410 -0.32 32.37 19.69
N SER A 411 -1.16 33.28 19.19
CA SER A 411 -2.38 33.74 19.87
C SER A 411 -3.53 32.72 19.82
N GLY A 412 -3.36 31.61 19.09
CA GLY A 412 -4.43 30.68 18.73
C GLY A 412 -5.26 31.12 17.51
N LYS A 413 -4.96 32.29 16.94
CA LYS A 413 -5.47 32.79 15.65
C LYS A 413 -4.29 33.04 14.71
N LEU A 414 -4.56 33.17 13.41
CA LEU A 414 -3.55 33.52 12.41
C LEU A 414 -3.44 35.04 12.30
N ASP A 415 -2.48 35.61 13.04
CA ASP A 415 -2.23 37.06 13.03
C ASP A 415 -1.20 37.40 11.94
N LEU A 416 -1.55 38.30 11.01
CA LEU A 416 -0.64 38.71 9.94
C LEU A 416 0.53 39.50 10.51
N VAL A 417 1.75 39.01 10.33
CA VAL A 417 3.00 39.60 10.86
C VAL A 417 3.94 40.11 9.76
N LEU A 418 3.77 39.65 8.52
CA LEU A 418 4.48 40.17 7.35
C LEU A 418 3.53 40.20 6.15
N ASP A 419 3.48 41.34 5.48
CA ASP A 419 2.89 41.51 4.15
C ASP A 419 3.93 42.23 3.29
N SER A 420 4.43 41.56 2.25
CA SER A 420 5.53 42.06 1.43
C SER A 420 5.29 41.75 -0.04
N ALA A 421 5.55 42.72 -0.91
CA ALA A 421 5.51 42.50 -2.35
C ALA A 421 6.66 41.57 -2.77
N MET A 422 6.37 40.64 -3.67
CA MET A 422 7.39 39.79 -4.29
C MET A 422 7.75 40.33 -5.67
N GLU A 423 9.03 40.43 -5.95
CA GLU A 423 9.56 40.87 -7.24
C GLU A 423 9.81 39.66 -8.14
N LYS A 424 9.50 39.81 -9.43
CA LYS A 424 9.82 38.78 -10.42
C LYS A 424 11.33 38.79 -10.68
N GLU A 425 11.99 37.65 -10.55
CA GLU A 425 13.41 37.51 -10.88
C GLU A 425 13.59 37.76 -12.38
N GLU A 426 14.31 38.83 -12.73
CA GLU A 426 14.62 39.16 -14.12
C GLU A 426 15.56 38.10 -14.70
N SER A 427 14.98 37.15 -15.43
CA SER A 427 15.75 36.27 -16.30
C SER A 427 15.47 36.63 -17.74
N ASN A 428 16.53 36.68 -18.56
CA ASN A 428 16.42 36.87 -20.03
C ASN A 428 15.74 35.69 -20.74
N ARG A 429 15.01 34.83 -20.00
CA ARG A 429 14.62 33.49 -20.41
C ARG A 429 13.12 33.30 -20.26
N SER A 430 12.46 32.79 -21.30
CA SER A 430 11.01 32.79 -21.50
C SER A 430 10.21 31.71 -20.74
N ARG A 431 10.81 31.01 -19.76
CA ARG A 431 10.23 29.81 -19.15
C ARG A 431 10.10 29.93 -17.63
N GLY A 432 8.87 30.08 -17.12
CA GLY A 432 8.56 30.06 -15.68
C GLY A 432 8.88 31.37 -14.96
N ASP A 433 7.93 31.85 -14.16
CA ASP A 433 8.04 33.11 -13.43
C ASP A 433 8.34 32.82 -11.96
N LEU A 434 9.59 33.07 -11.55
CA LEU A 434 9.99 33.01 -10.15
C LEU A 434 9.85 34.37 -9.50
N TYR A 435 9.15 34.41 -8.38
CA TYR A 435 8.98 35.58 -7.55
C TYR A 435 9.78 35.41 -6.27
N ILE A 436 10.46 36.48 -5.86
CA ILE A 436 11.32 36.52 -4.68
C ILE A 436 10.92 37.69 -3.77
N ALA A 437 10.96 37.48 -2.46
CA ALA A 437 10.80 38.54 -1.47
C ALA A 437 11.93 38.45 -0.43
N PRO A 438 12.73 39.51 -0.24
CA PRO A 438 13.72 39.54 0.82
C PRO A 438 13.03 39.59 2.19
N TRP A 439 13.59 38.89 3.17
CA TRP A 439 13.03 38.86 4.52
C TRP A 439 14.11 38.67 5.58
N ASN A 440 13.83 39.09 6.81
CA ASN A 440 14.69 38.80 7.95
C ASN A 440 14.34 37.41 8.52
N TRP A 441 14.86 36.35 7.89
CA TRP A 441 14.59 34.97 8.27
C TRP A 441 14.87 34.66 9.76
N ARG A 442 15.84 35.37 10.38
CA ARG A 442 16.19 35.20 11.80
C ARG A 442 15.03 35.55 12.73
N ALA A 443 14.12 36.44 12.32
CA ALA A 443 12.93 36.80 13.08
C ALA A 443 11.89 35.67 13.14
N PHE A 444 12.00 34.67 12.24
CA PHE A 444 11.07 33.55 12.11
C PHE A 444 11.69 32.22 12.62
N VAL A 445 12.80 32.28 13.34
CA VAL A 445 13.39 31.13 14.02
C VAL A 445 12.61 30.85 15.30
N ASP A 446 12.05 29.65 15.42
CA ASP A 446 11.26 29.23 16.58
C ASP A 446 11.46 27.74 16.88
N PRO A 447 11.37 27.30 18.16
CA PRO A 447 11.36 25.88 18.50
C PRO A 447 10.10 25.13 18.04
N SER A 448 8.98 25.82 17.80
CA SER A 448 7.74 25.23 17.27
C SER A 448 7.73 25.30 15.74
N PRO A 449 7.85 24.14 15.05
CA PRO A 449 7.94 24.10 13.58
C PRO A 449 6.64 24.45 12.85
N ASP A 450 5.55 24.67 13.57
CA ASP A 450 4.18 24.93 13.07
C ASP A 450 3.62 26.29 13.51
N ARG A 451 4.46 27.16 14.10
CA ARG A 451 4.04 28.49 14.56
C ARG A 451 3.78 29.47 13.41
N TYR A 452 4.69 29.52 12.45
CA TYR A 452 4.59 30.46 11.34
C TYR A 452 3.98 29.80 10.10
N TRP A 453 3.02 30.50 9.51
CA TRP A 453 2.30 30.07 8.32
C TRP A 453 2.55 31.06 7.19
N MET A 454 2.81 30.55 5.98
CA MET A 454 3.00 31.38 4.80
C MET A 454 1.91 31.12 3.77
N GLN A 455 1.52 32.19 3.07
CA GLN A 455 0.67 32.15 1.88
C GLN A 455 1.17 33.17 0.86
N VAL A 456 1.16 32.79 -0.40
CA VAL A 456 1.48 33.68 -1.52
C VAL A 456 0.19 34.00 -2.27
N GLU A 457 -0.07 35.28 -2.50
CA GLU A 457 -1.18 35.79 -3.30
C GLU A 457 -0.64 36.32 -4.63
N ALA A 458 -1.30 35.98 -5.74
CA ALA A 458 -1.02 36.55 -7.05
C ALA A 458 -2.29 37.18 -7.62
N VAL A 459 -2.20 38.43 -8.07
CA VAL A 459 -3.30 39.17 -8.68
C VAL A 459 -3.05 39.32 -10.16
N ASP A 460 -4.01 38.89 -10.97
CA ASP A 460 -3.93 38.99 -12.42
C ASP A 460 -4.37 40.38 -12.94
N ILE A 461 -4.18 40.61 -14.24
CA ILE A 461 -4.57 41.87 -14.90
C ILE A 461 -6.09 42.13 -14.88
N THR A 462 -6.90 41.11 -14.61
CA THR A 462 -8.36 41.25 -14.45
C THR A 462 -8.76 41.63 -13.03
N GLY A 463 -7.80 41.70 -12.10
CA GLY A 463 -8.02 41.97 -10.69
C GLY A 463 -8.44 40.73 -9.88
N SER A 464 -8.28 39.52 -10.43
CA SER A 464 -8.61 38.27 -9.73
C SER A 464 -7.42 37.80 -8.89
N SER A 465 -7.64 37.61 -7.58
CA SER A 465 -6.65 37.04 -6.67
C SER A 465 -6.67 35.52 -6.70
N SER A 466 -5.48 34.92 -6.82
CA SER A 466 -5.22 33.49 -6.64
C SER A 466 -4.27 33.29 -5.46
N PHE A 467 -4.51 32.25 -4.66
CA PHE A 467 -3.74 31.99 -3.44
C PHE A 467 -3.05 30.63 -3.50
N SER A 468 -1.83 30.56 -2.96
CA SER A 468 -1.18 29.29 -2.63
C SER A 468 -1.92 28.60 -1.49
N GLU A 469 -1.65 27.30 -1.31
CA GLU A 469 -2.04 26.64 -0.08
C GLU A 469 -1.35 27.32 1.11
N LEU A 470 -2.11 27.49 2.19
CA LEU A 470 -1.59 27.99 3.46
C LEU A 470 -0.77 26.88 4.12
N ARG A 471 0.53 27.12 4.34
CA ARG A 471 1.46 26.09 4.84
C ARG A 471 2.33 26.60 5.97
N THR A 472 2.67 25.70 6.89
CA THR A 472 3.64 25.98 7.95
C THR A 472 5.07 25.85 7.44
N PHE A 473 5.99 26.62 8.00
CA PHE A 473 7.41 26.48 7.69
C PHE A 473 8.25 26.59 8.97
N SER A 474 9.47 26.05 8.88
CA SER A 474 10.47 26.14 9.94
C SER A 474 11.81 26.49 9.32
N VAL A 475 12.30 27.69 9.60
CA VAL A 475 13.58 28.15 9.04
C VAL A 475 14.76 27.35 9.59
N ASN A 476 14.68 26.97 10.86
CA ASN A 476 15.70 26.19 11.55
C ASN A 476 15.60 24.68 11.29
N GLY A 477 14.90 24.26 10.22
CA GLY A 477 14.87 22.88 9.73
C GLY A 477 14.12 21.89 10.62
N LEU A 478 13.28 22.36 11.54
CA LEU A 478 12.49 21.50 12.41
C LEU A 478 11.22 20.99 11.71
N THR A 479 10.82 19.77 12.03
CA THR A 479 9.71 19.10 11.38
C THR A 479 8.46 19.11 12.25
N ALA A 480 7.35 19.62 11.72
CA ALA A 480 6.06 19.65 12.39
C ALA A 480 5.39 18.28 12.38
N LYS A 481 4.83 17.88 13.52
CA LYS A 481 4.22 16.56 13.67
C LYS A 481 2.88 16.50 12.92
N VAL A 482 2.78 15.55 11.98
CA VAL A 482 1.51 15.17 11.36
C VAL A 482 1.11 13.78 11.85
N VAL A 483 -0.17 13.63 12.21
CA VAL A 483 -0.75 12.36 12.64
C VAL A 483 -1.60 11.78 11.52
N TRP A 484 -1.41 10.50 11.23
CA TRP A 484 -2.26 9.78 10.30
C TRP A 484 -3.64 9.52 10.88
N LYS A 485 -4.67 9.63 10.02
CA LYS A 485 -5.95 8.99 10.28
C LYS A 485 -5.80 7.48 10.21
N TRP A 486 -6.76 6.76 10.79
CA TRP A 486 -6.70 5.29 10.82
C TRP A 486 -6.63 4.61 9.46
N LYS A 487 -7.30 5.18 8.44
CA LYS A 487 -7.17 4.68 7.06
C LYS A 487 -5.78 4.93 6.48
N GLU A 488 -5.21 6.12 6.71
CA GLU A 488 -3.88 6.50 6.25
C GLU A 488 -2.80 5.63 6.92
N PHE A 489 -2.91 5.40 8.23
CA PHE A 489 -2.03 4.48 8.97
C PHE A 489 -2.10 3.05 8.43
N LEU A 490 -3.30 2.53 8.15
CA LEU A 490 -3.45 1.18 7.61
C LEU A 490 -2.77 1.00 6.25
N VAL A 491 -2.68 2.04 5.41
CA VAL A 491 -2.10 1.93 4.07
C VAL A 491 -0.67 2.45 3.96
N MET A 492 -0.24 3.41 4.77
CA MET A 492 1.15 3.93 4.76
C MET A 492 2.00 3.37 5.90
N GLY A 493 1.39 3.17 7.06
CA GLY A 493 2.07 2.76 8.28
C GLY A 493 2.32 1.26 8.35
N CYS A 494 1.38 0.43 7.89
CA CYS A 494 1.51 -1.04 7.92
C CYS A 494 2.20 -1.60 6.67
N HIS A 495 3.27 -2.36 6.85
CA HIS A 495 3.92 -3.11 5.77
C HIS A 495 3.24 -4.47 5.62
N TRP A 496 2.21 -4.51 4.79
CA TRP A 496 1.34 -5.69 4.66
C TRP A 496 2.10 -6.94 4.20
N ALA A 497 3.13 -6.77 3.37
CA ALA A 497 3.94 -7.88 2.90
C ALA A 497 4.67 -8.60 4.05
N SER A 498 5.26 -7.84 4.97
CA SER A 498 5.92 -8.37 6.17
C SER A 498 4.92 -8.93 7.19
N ILE A 499 3.74 -8.32 7.30
CA ILE A 499 2.72 -8.66 8.31
C ILE A 499 1.92 -9.93 7.93
N TYR A 500 1.77 -10.24 6.65
CA TYR A 500 0.89 -11.31 6.18
C TYR A 500 1.15 -12.67 6.84
N ARG A 501 2.41 -13.13 6.83
CA ARG A 501 2.78 -14.42 7.42
C ARG A 501 2.54 -14.45 8.94
N PRO A 502 3.01 -13.46 9.73
CA PRO A 502 2.66 -13.35 11.15
C PRO A 502 1.16 -13.43 11.44
N ILE A 503 0.32 -12.69 10.69
CA ILE A 503 -1.14 -12.74 10.88
C ILE A 503 -1.68 -14.15 10.60
N LEU A 504 -1.23 -14.78 9.51
CA LEU A 504 -1.66 -16.13 9.18
C LEU A 504 -1.27 -17.15 10.27
N TRP A 505 -0.03 -17.05 10.77
CA TRP A 505 0.48 -17.87 11.89
C TRP A 505 -0.18 -17.56 13.23
N LEU A 506 -0.88 -16.45 13.38
CA LEU A 506 -1.73 -16.16 14.53
C LEU A 506 -3.12 -16.76 14.36
N ILE A 507 -3.76 -16.57 13.20
CA ILE A 507 -5.13 -16.98 12.94
C ILE A 507 -5.28 -18.51 12.91
N LEU A 508 -4.37 -19.22 12.23
CA LEU A 508 -4.50 -20.67 12.07
C LEU A 508 -4.44 -21.41 13.42
N PRO A 509 -3.47 -21.16 14.33
CA PRO A 509 -3.47 -21.78 15.65
C PRO A 509 -4.69 -21.42 16.50
N ILE A 510 -5.22 -20.19 16.39
CA ILE A 510 -6.46 -19.83 17.08
C ILE A 510 -7.62 -20.71 16.59
N LEU A 511 -7.77 -20.88 15.27
CA LEU A 511 -8.81 -21.72 14.68
C LEU A 511 -8.65 -23.19 15.09
N PHE A 512 -7.44 -23.75 15.04
CA PHE A 512 -7.18 -25.10 15.52
C PHE A 512 -7.44 -25.24 17.03
N GLY A 513 -7.02 -24.26 17.83
CA GLY A 513 -7.25 -24.22 19.27
C GLY A 513 -8.73 -24.21 19.64
N LEU A 514 -9.55 -23.45 18.92
CA LEU A 514 -11.01 -23.42 19.09
C LEU A 514 -11.68 -24.79 18.87
N LEU A 515 -11.08 -25.68 18.08
CA LEU A 515 -11.60 -27.03 17.84
C LEU A 515 -10.96 -28.09 18.73
N LEU A 516 -9.64 -28.03 18.97
CA LEU A 516 -8.90 -29.10 19.64
C LEU A 516 -8.96 -29.00 21.16
N ILE A 517 -8.82 -27.80 21.74
CA ILE A 517 -8.79 -27.60 23.20
C ILE A 517 -10.09 -28.10 23.86
N PRO A 518 -11.29 -27.75 23.38
CA PRO A 518 -12.54 -28.23 23.98
C PRO A 518 -12.70 -29.75 23.86
N ARG A 519 -12.18 -30.36 22.78
CA ARG A 519 -12.22 -31.81 22.59
C ARG A 519 -11.33 -32.53 23.59
N VAL A 520 -10.13 -32.03 23.84
CA VAL A 520 -9.22 -32.59 24.87
C VAL A 520 -9.85 -32.46 26.26
N LEU A 521 -10.42 -31.29 26.58
CA LEU A 521 -11.09 -31.06 27.87
C LEU A 521 -12.29 -31.98 28.09
N LEU A 522 -13.07 -32.30 27.05
CA LEU A 522 -14.14 -33.29 27.15
C LEU A 522 -13.64 -34.71 27.48
N ILE A 523 -12.46 -35.09 26.98
CA ILE A 523 -11.87 -36.40 27.25
C ILE A 523 -11.38 -36.46 28.70
N TRP A 524 -10.76 -35.39 29.19
CA TRP A 524 -10.12 -35.34 30.52
C TRP A 524 -11.11 -35.02 31.64
N SER A 525 -12.22 -34.33 31.34
CA SER A 525 -13.16 -33.83 32.35
C SER A 525 -14.61 -34.03 31.91
N LYS A 526 -15.14 -35.24 32.12
CA LYS A 526 -16.55 -35.56 31.80
C LYS A 526 -17.57 -34.72 32.59
N ASN A 527 -17.18 -34.15 33.74
CA ASN A 527 -18.13 -33.55 34.70
C ASN A 527 -17.96 -32.04 34.99
N HIS A 528 -16.84 -31.37 34.65
CA HIS A 528 -16.62 -29.97 35.08
C HIS A 528 -17.20 -28.88 34.16
N TYR A 529 -17.55 -29.17 32.91
CA TYR A 529 -18.01 -28.17 31.93
C TYR A 529 -19.41 -28.50 31.37
N SER A 530 -20.36 -28.75 32.25
CA SER A 530 -21.78 -28.89 31.88
C SER A 530 -22.52 -27.57 32.08
N PHE A 531 -23.65 -27.37 31.40
CA PHE A 531 -24.52 -26.21 31.62
C PHE A 531 -24.81 -25.96 33.12
N LYS A 532 -24.94 -27.03 33.91
CA LYS A 532 -25.14 -26.98 35.38
C LYS A 532 -23.93 -26.42 36.14
N SER A 533 -22.69 -26.70 35.72
CA SER A 533 -21.48 -26.16 36.37
C SER A 533 -21.24 -24.69 36.03
N VAL A 534 -21.56 -24.26 34.81
CA VAL A 534 -21.51 -22.84 34.40
C VAL A 534 -22.54 -22.01 35.19
N THR A 535 -23.75 -22.53 35.40
CA THR A 535 -24.75 -21.87 36.26
C THR A 535 -24.34 -21.79 37.73
N HIS A 536 -23.49 -22.72 38.21
CA HIS A 536 -22.90 -22.65 39.55
C HIS A 536 -21.82 -21.55 39.64
N SER A 537 -20.94 -21.45 38.62
CA SER A 537 -19.94 -20.38 38.54
C SER A 537 -20.55 -18.97 38.42
N PHE A 538 -21.77 -18.86 37.86
CA PHE A 538 -22.55 -17.61 37.85
C PHE A 538 -22.96 -17.17 39.27
N TYR A 539 -23.20 -18.12 40.17
CA TYR A 539 -23.58 -17.85 41.56
C TYR A 539 -22.40 -17.36 42.43
N GLU A 540 -21.15 -17.64 42.02
CA GLU A 540 -19.91 -17.23 42.71
C GLU A 540 -19.34 -15.86 42.30
N ARG A 541 -20.09 -15.04 41.52
CA ARG A 541 -19.78 -13.60 41.26
C ARG A 541 -18.43 -13.25 40.61
N SER A 542 -17.69 -14.20 40.03
CA SER A 542 -16.47 -13.88 39.24
C SER A 542 -16.80 -13.79 37.74
N ILE A 543 -16.95 -12.56 37.24
CA ILE A 543 -17.31 -12.26 35.83
C ILE A 543 -16.29 -12.88 34.84
N GLY A 544 -14.99 -12.83 35.16
CA GLY A 544 -13.94 -13.40 34.31
C GLY A 544 -14.00 -14.93 34.21
N LYS A 545 -14.22 -15.63 35.35
CA LYS A 545 -14.40 -17.09 35.36
C LYS A 545 -15.68 -17.51 34.62
N PHE A 546 -16.74 -16.73 34.71
CA PHE A 546 -17.98 -16.96 33.97
C PHE A 546 -17.80 -16.83 32.46
N LEU A 547 -17.11 -15.79 31.98
CA LEU A 547 -16.86 -15.62 30.54
C LEU A 547 -15.98 -16.74 29.97
N LEU A 548 -14.95 -17.15 30.72
CA LEU A 548 -14.06 -18.25 30.32
C LEU A 548 -14.77 -19.61 30.39
N ALA A 549 -15.46 -19.91 31.49
CA ALA A 549 -16.19 -21.17 31.63
C ALA A 549 -17.37 -21.27 30.65
N GLY A 550 -18.05 -20.14 30.38
CA GLY A 550 -19.14 -20.04 29.42
C GLY A 550 -18.68 -20.21 27.97
N SER A 551 -17.58 -19.57 27.57
CA SER A 551 -17.01 -19.73 26.22
C SER A 551 -16.50 -21.16 26.00
N MET A 552 -15.81 -21.74 26.98
CA MET A 552 -15.37 -23.13 26.92
C MET A 552 -16.53 -24.12 26.91
N TRP A 553 -17.62 -23.84 27.64
CA TRP A 553 -18.84 -24.65 27.53
C TRP A 553 -19.46 -24.59 26.13
N ILE A 554 -19.59 -23.39 25.54
CA ILE A 554 -20.12 -23.25 24.17
C ILE A 554 -19.32 -24.08 23.16
N LEU A 555 -17.99 -24.02 23.25
CA LEU A 555 -17.10 -24.77 22.36
C LEU A 555 -17.07 -26.28 22.64
N THR A 556 -17.26 -26.72 23.89
CA THR A 556 -17.39 -28.16 24.19
C THR A 556 -18.69 -28.73 23.63
N GLU A 557 -19.79 -27.99 23.59
CA GLU A 557 -21.03 -28.46 22.95
C GLU A 557 -20.85 -28.69 21.43
N LEU A 558 -20.06 -27.86 20.74
CA LEU A 558 -19.67 -28.12 19.34
C LEU A 558 -18.92 -29.44 19.21
N SER A 559 -17.99 -29.71 20.12
CA SER A 559 -17.14 -30.90 20.12
C SER A 559 -17.92 -32.20 20.35
N LYS A 560 -19.14 -32.14 20.90
CA LYS A 560 -20.06 -33.29 21.01
C LYS A 560 -20.73 -33.62 19.68
N LEU A 561 -20.86 -32.65 18.77
CA LEU A 561 -21.35 -32.86 17.40
C LEU A 561 -20.22 -33.39 16.51
N THR A 562 -19.77 -34.63 16.77
CA THR A 562 -18.55 -35.23 16.20
C THR A 562 -18.46 -35.12 14.67
N PHE A 563 -19.56 -35.24 13.93
CA PHE A 563 -19.58 -35.08 12.47
C PHE A 563 -19.25 -33.66 12.02
N ILE A 564 -19.86 -32.64 12.64
CA ILE A 564 -19.62 -31.23 12.28
C ILE A 564 -18.22 -30.81 12.73
N TRP A 565 -17.82 -31.22 13.93
CA TRP A 565 -16.48 -30.96 14.46
C TRP A 565 -15.38 -31.57 13.58
N SER A 566 -15.51 -32.84 13.19
CA SER A 566 -14.53 -33.51 12.31
C SER A 566 -14.50 -32.89 10.92
N GLY A 567 -15.66 -32.52 10.36
CA GLY A 567 -15.73 -31.80 9.10
C GLY A 567 -15.00 -30.45 9.13
N LEU A 568 -15.15 -29.69 10.21
CA LEU A 568 -14.41 -28.43 10.41
C LEU A 568 -12.91 -28.65 10.54
N LEU A 569 -12.48 -29.67 11.30
CA LEU A 569 -11.07 -30.00 11.45
C LEU A 569 -10.43 -30.43 10.12
N VAL A 570 -11.08 -31.32 9.38
CA VAL A 570 -10.63 -31.76 8.05
C VAL A 570 -10.56 -30.57 7.09
N TYR A 571 -11.54 -29.67 7.13
CA TYR A 571 -11.51 -28.47 6.31
C TYR A 571 -10.34 -27.54 6.64
N LEU A 572 -10.03 -27.31 7.94
CA LEU A 572 -8.87 -26.51 8.33
C LEU A 572 -7.54 -27.17 7.93
N LEU A 573 -7.43 -28.49 8.07
CA LEU A 573 -6.26 -29.24 7.58
C LEU A 573 -6.13 -29.07 6.06
N TYR A 574 -7.24 -29.16 5.32
CA TYR A 574 -7.24 -28.95 3.88
C TYR A 574 -6.72 -27.56 3.50
N LEU A 575 -7.25 -26.49 4.11
CA LEU A 575 -6.81 -25.12 3.84
C LEU A 575 -5.33 -24.87 4.18
N THR A 576 -4.77 -25.68 5.08
CA THR A 576 -3.37 -25.58 5.49
C THR A 576 -2.44 -26.29 4.51
N PHE A 577 -2.81 -27.47 4.02
CA PHE A 577 -1.88 -28.34 3.28
C PHE A 577 -2.14 -28.43 1.77
N PHE A 578 -3.34 -28.08 1.30
CA PHE A 578 -3.76 -28.32 -0.08
C PHE A 578 -4.19 -27.04 -0.81
N PRO A 579 -4.19 -27.05 -2.15
CA PRO A 579 -4.71 -25.94 -2.94
C PRO A 579 -6.17 -25.66 -2.67
N TRP A 580 -6.51 -24.40 -2.44
CA TRP A 580 -7.88 -23.96 -2.15
C TRP A 580 -8.76 -24.07 -3.38
N PHE A 581 -8.21 -23.71 -4.54
CA PHE A 581 -8.88 -23.81 -5.83
C PHE A 581 -7.88 -23.70 -6.99
N SER A 582 -8.36 -23.94 -8.21
CA SER A 582 -7.62 -23.74 -9.46
C SER A 582 -8.38 -22.80 -10.40
N GLY A 583 -7.69 -22.16 -11.34
CA GLY A 583 -8.33 -21.23 -12.28
C GLY A 583 -7.39 -20.67 -13.34
N ASN A 584 -7.95 -19.89 -14.26
CA ASN A 584 -7.20 -19.16 -15.29
C ASN A 584 -6.58 -17.91 -14.67
N VAL A 585 -5.26 -17.96 -14.51
CA VAL A 585 -4.48 -16.89 -13.86
C VAL A 585 -3.96 -15.87 -14.86
N PHE A 586 -3.87 -16.26 -16.13
CA PHE A 586 -3.42 -15.44 -17.25
C PHE A 586 -4.55 -15.19 -18.24
N THR A 587 -4.29 -14.31 -19.20
CA THR A 587 -5.24 -13.99 -20.27
C THR A 587 -5.34 -15.14 -21.28
N ASP A 588 -4.25 -15.87 -21.52
CA ASP A 588 -4.26 -17.09 -22.31
C ASP A 588 -4.96 -18.24 -21.56
N SER A 589 -5.85 -18.95 -22.25
CA SER A 589 -6.72 -19.98 -21.66
C SER A 589 -6.04 -21.36 -21.49
N GLY A 590 -4.74 -21.46 -21.75
CA GLY A 590 -4.03 -22.74 -21.82
C GLY A 590 -3.54 -23.29 -20.48
N HIS A 591 -3.22 -22.43 -19.51
CA HIS A 591 -2.48 -22.83 -18.30
C HIS A 591 -3.23 -22.44 -17.01
N LYS A 592 -3.84 -23.43 -16.35
CA LYS A 592 -4.46 -23.24 -15.04
C LYS A 592 -3.41 -23.18 -13.93
N GLY A 593 -3.58 -22.24 -13.02
CA GLY A 593 -2.82 -22.17 -11.77
C GLY A 593 -3.59 -22.75 -10.59
N TYR A 594 -2.87 -23.13 -9.54
CA TYR A 594 -3.44 -23.60 -8.27
C TYR A 594 -3.10 -22.61 -7.17
N MET A 595 -4.11 -22.17 -6.40
CA MET A 595 -3.92 -21.20 -5.33
C MET A 595 -3.78 -21.90 -3.99
N THR A 596 -2.75 -21.54 -3.23
CA THR A 596 -2.55 -21.94 -1.84
C THR A 596 -2.48 -20.71 -0.94
N HIS A 597 -2.49 -20.90 0.38
CA HIS A 597 -2.23 -19.81 1.31
C HIS A 597 -0.82 -19.20 1.19
N LYS A 598 0.09 -19.82 0.43
CA LYS A 598 1.46 -19.30 0.23
C LYS A 598 1.61 -18.46 -1.04
N GLY A 599 0.70 -18.61 -2.00
CA GLY A 599 0.77 -18.02 -3.33
C GLY A 599 0.19 -18.97 -4.39
N TRP A 600 0.36 -18.60 -5.66
CA TRP A 600 -0.06 -19.38 -6.81
C TRP A 600 1.06 -20.27 -7.34
N ASP A 601 0.74 -21.52 -7.62
CA ASP A 601 1.58 -22.41 -8.42
C ASP A 601 1.11 -22.36 -9.87
N VAL A 602 1.94 -21.81 -10.75
CA VAL A 602 1.63 -21.59 -12.17
C VAL A 602 2.62 -22.33 -13.07
N LYS A 603 2.10 -22.83 -14.19
CA LYS A 603 2.93 -23.36 -15.28
C LYS A 603 3.17 -22.24 -16.28
N MET A 604 4.44 -22.02 -16.64
CA MET A 604 4.78 -21.01 -17.63
C MET A 604 4.39 -21.47 -19.05
N PRO A 605 4.04 -20.53 -19.95
CA PRO A 605 3.99 -20.80 -21.38
C PRO A 605 5.32 -21.40 -21.84
N GLY A 606 5.29 -22.55 -22.54
CA GLY A 606 6.51 -23.29 -22.92
C GLY A 606 6.82 -24.54 -22.08
N GLY A 607 6.00 -24.85 -21.05
CA GLY A 607 5.79 -26.21 -20.54
C GLY A 607 6.83 -26.82 -19.60
N SER A 608 8.05 -26.28 -19.49
CA SER A 608 9.13 -26.89 -18.68
C SER A 608 9.28 -26.32 -17.26
N ILE A 609 8.97 -25.03 -17.06
CA ILE A 609 9.23 -24.32 -15.78
C ILE A 609 7.93 -24.09 -15.01
N LYS A 610 7.90 -24.57 -13.76
CA LYS A 610 6.86 -24.23 -12.77
C LYS A 610 7.37 -23.11 -11.87
N LYS A 611 6.64 -22.01 -11.77
CA LYS A 611 6.87 -20.99 -10.76
C LYS A 611 5.91 -21.22 -9.60
N SER A 612 6.46 -21.38 -8.41
CA SER A 612 5.70 -21.64 -7.19
C SER A 612 5.57 -20.38 -6.34
N TYR A 613 4.44 -20.29 -5.64
CA TYR A 613 4.13 -19.20 -4.70
C TYR A 613 4.13 -17.78 -5.32
N VAL A 614 3.81 -17.67 -6.61
CA VAL A 614 3.67 -16.39 -7.32
C VAL A 614 2.55 -15.56 -6.69
N GLY A 615 2.74 -14.24 -6.57
CA GLY A 615 1.80 -13.36 -5.87
C GLY A 615 1.75 -13.60 -4.35
N SER A 616 2.85 -14.05 -3.75
CA SER A 616 3.05 -13.94 -2.31
C SER A 616 3.61 -12.53 -2.03
N PRO A 617 2.88 -11.63 -1.37
CA PRO A 617 1.82 -11.90 -0.40
C PRO A 617 0.40 -11.49 -0.86
N ASP A 618 0.20 -11.15 -2.13
CA ASP A 618 -1.07 -10.72 -2.73
C ASP A 618 -2.25 -11.62 -2.40
N VAL A 619 -2.02 -12.94 -2.31
CA VAL A 619 -3.04 -13.92 -1.88
C VAL A 619 -3.69 -13.59 -0.53
N MET A 620 -3.09 -12.72 0.29
CA MET A 620 -3.69 -12.25 1.56
C MET A 620 -5.10 -11.70 1.38
N VAL A 621 -5.41 -11.07 0.25
CA VAL A 621 -6.72 -10.46 -0.03
C VAL A 621 -7.83 -11.50 -0.20
N ILE A 622 -7.45 -12.77 -0.38
CA ILE A 622 -8.36 -13.91 -0.42
C ILE A 622 -8.28 -14.67 0.91
N VAL A 623 -7.06 -14.96 1.37
CA VAL A 623 -6.80 -15.82 2.54
C VAL A 623 -7.34 -15.20 3.82
N LEU A 624 -6.95 -13.96 4.13
CA LEU A 624 -7.32 -13.33 5.39
C LEU A 624 -8.83 -13.09 5.49
N PRO A 625 -9.52 -12.54 4.45
CA PRO A 625 -10.96 -12.38 4.52
C PRO A 625 -11.72 -13.70 4.66
N HIS A 626 -11.27 -14.77 4.00
CA HIS A 626 -11.91 -16.08 4.14
C HIS A 626 -11.76 -16.62 5.56
N LEU A 627 -10.55 -16.60 6.13
CA LEU A 627 -10.34 -17.12 7.48
C LEU A 627 -11.06 -16.25 8.55
N CYS A 628 -10.98 -14.93 8.44
CA CYS A 628 -11.52 -14.00 9.45
C CYS A 628 -13.03 -13.77 9.34
N PHE A 629 -13.61 -13.77 8.14
CA PHE A 629 -15.03 -13.40 7.93
C PHE A 629 -15.91 -14.57 7.49
N VAL A 630 -15.34 -15.72 7.14
CA VAL A 630 -16.10 -16.93 6.81
C VAL A 630 -15.83 -18.03 7.83
N VAL A 631 -14.58 -18.50 7.95
CA VAL A 631 -14.25 -19.69 8.75
C VAL A 631 -14.42 -19.42 10.25
N LEU A 632 -13.77 -18.37 10.78
CA LEU A 632 -13.85 -18.05 12.22
C LEU A 632 -15.31 -17.79 12.68
N PRO A 633 -16.10 -16.92 12.02
CA PRO A 633 -17.50 -16.72 12.40
C PRO A 633 -18.34 -17.99 12.26
N ALA A 634 -18.08 -18.81 11.24
CA ALA A 634 -18.81 -20.07 11.06
C ALA A 634 -18.60 -21.03 12.24
N VAL A 635 -17.36 -21.19 12.71
CA VAL A 635 -17.04 -22.00 13.89
C VAL A 635 -17.77 -21.48 15.12
N LEU A 636 -17.73 -20.16 15.36
CA LEU A 636 -18.35 -19.54 16.53
C LEU A 636 -19.88 -19.66 16.52
N VAL A 637 -20.53 -19.43 15.37
CA VAL A 637 -21.99 -19.53 15.25
C VAL A 637 -22.47 -20.98 15.35
N MET A 638 -21.74 -21.93 14.76
CA MET A 638 -22.06 -23.36 14.92
C MET A 638 -21.91 -23.82 16.37
N ALA A 639 -20.89 -23.33 17.09
CA ALA A 639 -20.75 -23.59 18.51
C ALA A 639 -21.91 -23.00 19.32
N ALA A 640 -22.30 -21.76 19.04
CA ALA A 640 -23.43 -21.11 19.68
C ALA A 640 -24.76 -21.85 19.42
N LEU A 641 -24.99 -22.38 18.21
CA LEU A 641 -26.15 -23.20 17.89
C LEU A 641 -26.16 -24.52 18.68
N ALA A 642 -24.99 -25.16 18.84
CA ALA A 642 -24.86 -26.37 19.65
C ALA A 642 -25.15 -26.10 21.13
N ALA A 643 -24.63 -24.99 21.66
CA ALA A 643 -24.86 -24.56 23.03
C ALA A 643 -26.32 -24.18 23.31
N GLU A 644 -26.96 -23.45 22.38
CA GLU A 644 -28.37 -23.10 22.48
C GLU A 644 -29.25 -24.35 22.50
N LYS A 645 -28.96 -25.36 21.66
CA LYS A 645 -29.64 -26.67 21.71
C LYS A 645 -29.50 -27.32 23.09
N ALA A 646 -28.29 -27.35 23.65
CA ALA A 646 -28.03 -27.96 24.96
C ALA A 646 -28.79 -27.24 26.08
N ALA A 647 -28.79 -25.89 26.09
CA ALA A 647 -29.55 -25.09 27.05
C ALA A 647 -31.07 -25.30 26.92
N TYR A 648 -31.59 -25.30 25.69
CA TYR A 648 -33.01 -25.54 25.44
C TYR A 648 -33.45 -26.95 25.88
N ARG A 649 -32.62 -27.98 25.67
CA ARG A 649 -32.87 -29.34 26.16
C ARG A 649 -33.06 -29.38 27.67
N VAL A 650 -32.17 -28.72 28.42
CA VAL A 650 -32.26 -28.65 29.89
C VAL A 650 -33.54 -27.93 30.32
N HIS A 651 -33.89 -26.82 29.65
CA HIS A 651 -35.11 -26.08 29.93
C HIS A 651 -36.38 -26.91 29.64
N TYR A 652 -36.44 -27.57 28.48
CA TYR A 652 -37.56 -28.43 28.10
C TYR A 652 -37.74 -29.61 29.10
N MET A 653 -36.66 -30.27 29.50
CA MET A 653 -36.72 -31.33 30.52
C MET A 653 -37.21 -30.81 31.88
N SER A 654 -36.86 -29.56 32.25
CA SER A 654 -37.36 -28.95 33.48
C SER A 654 -38.87 -28.67 33.45
N LEU A 655 -39.44 -28.40 32.27
CA LEU A 655 -40.87 -28.17 32.07
C LEU A 655 -41.66 -29.48 31.94
N SER A 656 -41.08 -30.53 31.35
CA SER A 656 -41.74 -31.82 31.12
C SER A 656 -41.77 -32.74 32.36
N GLY A 657 -41.10 -32.38 33.46
CA GLY A 657 -41.05 -33.19 34.69
C GLY A 657 -40.27 -34.51 34.60
N LYS A 658 -39.73 -34.87 33.44
CA LYS A 658 -38.86 -36.05 33.27
C LYS A 658 -37.46 -35.76 33.81
N LYS A 659 -37.16 -36.25 35.01
CA LYS A 659 -35.78 -36.31 35.50
C LYS A 659 -34.98 -37.32 34.69
N GLN A 660 -33.74 -36.96 34.38
CA GLN A 660 -32.73 -37.92 33.94
C GLN A 660 -32.36 -38.80 35.13
N ASP A 661 -32.43 -40.12 34.96
CA ASP A 661 -32.11 -41.11 35.99
C ASP A 661 -30.61 -41.07 36.32
N ASP A 662 -30.23 -40.17 37.22
CA ASP A 662 -28.91 -40.19 37.87
C ASP A 662 -29.06 -40.77 39.27
N TYR A 663 -28.54 -41.99 39.42
CA TYR A 663 -28.49 -42.77 40.65
C TYR A 663 -27.41 -42.20 41.59
N ILE A 664 -27.69 -41.13 42.36
CA ILE A 664 -27.01 -40.81 43.62
C ILE A 664 -27.98 -40.01 44.51
N LYS A 665 -28.39 -40.65 45.62
CA LYS A 665 -29.16 -40.04 46.71
C LYS A 665 -28.28 -39.01 47.44
N SER A 666 -28.68 -37.74 47.44
CA SER A 666 -28.50 -36.91 48.65
C SER A 666 -29.70 -35.97 48.81
N LYS A 667 -30.38 -36.10 49.95
CA LYS A 667 -31.53 -35.30 50.34
C LYS A 667 -31.06 -33.91 50.77
N ARG A 668 -31.50 -32.86 50.08
CA ARG A 668 -31.68 -31.53 50.68
C ARG A 668 -32.98 -30.92 50.17
N HIS A 669 -33.88 -30.63 51.11
CA HIS A 669 -35.11 -29.87 50.88
C HIS A 669 -34.76 -28.48 50.34
N ALA A 670 -35.33 -28.13 49.19
CA ALA A 670 -35.29 -26.77 48.66
C ALA A 670 -36.72 -26.30 48.37
N ASN A 671 -37.09 -25.17 48.96
CA ASN A 671 -38.41 -24.53 48.85
C ASN A 671 -38.83 -24.27 47.39
N PRO A 672 -40.12 -24.47 47.02
CA PRO A 672 -40.59 -24.29 45.64
C PRO A 672 -40.60 -22.81 45.17
N ALA A 673 -40.44 -21.86 46.08
CA ALA A 673 -40.71 -20.43 45.82
C ALA A 673 -39.51 -19.62 45.28
N ARG A 674 -38.28 -20.18 45.23
CA ARG A 674 -37.08 -19.43 44.79
C ARG A 674 -36.61 -19.72 43.35
N SER A 675 -37.24 -20.66 42.64
CA SER A 675 -36.87 -21.04 41.26
C SER A 675 -37.41 -20.09 40.17
N ARG A 676 -38.09 -18.99 40.53
CA ARG A 676 -38.70 -18.04 39.57
C ARG A 676 -37.76 -16.95 39.02
N ARG A 677 -36.47 -16.96 39.37
CA ARG A 677 -35.45 -16.06 38.78
C ARG A 677 -34.46 -16.78 37.86
N ILE A 678 -34.87 -17.89 37.25
CA ILE A 678 -34.11 -18.49 36.15
C ILE A 678 -34.48 -17.71 34.90
N ILE A 679 -33.48 -17.01 34.36
CA ILE A 679 -33.41 -16.37 33.03
C ILE A 679 -34.67 -16.60 32.20
N CYS A 680 -35.41 -15.52 31.98
CA CYS A 680 -36.68 -15.44 31.27
C CYS A 680 -36.54 -15.94 29.80
N PHE A 681 -36.45 -17.25 29.59
CA PHE A 681 -36.75 -17.90 28.32
C PHE A 681 -38.27 -17.86 28.14
N ARG A 682 -38.82 -16.69 27.80
CA ARG A 682 -40.17 -16.63 27.23
C ARG A 682 -40.16 -17.50 25.97
N SER A 683 -41.11 -18.43 25.90
CA SER A 683 -41.58 -19.36 24.84
C SER A 683 -41.14 -19.26 23.36
N ARG A 684 -40.37 -18.26 22.91
CA ARG A 684 -39.80 -18.16 21.56
C ARG A 684 -38.28 -18.31 21.65
N ARG A 685 -37.70 -19.26 20.90
CA ARG A 685 -36.24 -19.42 20.70
C ARG A 685 -35.63 -18.24 19.92
N TRP A 686 -35.81 -17.02 20.41
CA TRP A 686 -35.38 -15.78 19.77
C TRP A 686 -33.86 -15.72 19.53
N ILE A 687 -33.06 -16.26 20.46
CA ILE A 687 -31.60 -16.44 20.30
C ILE A 687 -31.30 -17.29 19.07
N ARG A 688 -32.05 -18.37 18.84
CA ARG A 688 -31.89 -19.20 17.63
C ARG A 688 -32.16 -18.38 16.36
N ASN A 689 -33.21 -17.57 16.34
CA ASN A 689 -33.51 -16.73 15.17
C ASN A 689 -32.36 -15.76 14.87
N ILE A 690 -31.76 -15.16 15.91
CA ILE A 690 -30.58 -14.30 15.77
C ILE A 690 -29.39 -15.10 15.20
N LEU A 691 -29.13 -16.31 15.72
CA LEU A 691 -28.06 -17.18 15.22
C LEU A 691 -28.27 -17.60 13.75
N LEU A 692 -29.52 -17.85 13.35
CA LEU A 692 -29.85 -18.15 11.94
C LEU A 692 -29.63 -16.94 11.03
N LEU A 693 -29.92 -15.71 11.49
CA LEU A 693 -29.58 -14.49 10.74
C LEU A 693 -28.06 -14.36 10.56
N PHE A 694 -27.26 -14.67 11.59
CA PHE A 694 -25.81 -14.72 11.45
C PHE A 694 -25.33 -15.80 10.47
N CYS A 695 -25.95 -16.98 10.47
CA CYS A 695 -25.66 -18.03 9.48
C CYS A 695 -25.90 -17.50 8.06
N LEU A 696 -27.05 -16.87 7.80
CA LEU A 696 -27.39 -16.30 6.50
C LEU A 696 -26.39 -15.21 6.08
N ALA A 697 -25.98 -14.35 7.01
CA ALA A 697 -24.98 -13.31 6.75
C ALA A 697 -23.61 -13.90 6.35
N ILE A 698 -23.16 -14.96 7.03
CA ILE A 698 -21.92 -15.68 6.70
C ILE A 698 -22.02 -16.34 5.32
N LEU A 699 -23.11 -17.07 5.07
CA LEU A 699 -23.34 -17.74 3.78
C LEU A 699 -23.41 -16.74 2.63
N TRP A 700 -24.04 -15.59 2.83
CA TRP A 700 -24.09 -14.52 1.84
C TRP A 700 -22.71 -13.94 1.54
N LYS A 701 -21.89 -13.70 2.57
CA LYS A 701 -20.51 -13.22 2.40
C LYS A 701 -19.64 -14.25 1.69
N HIS A 702 -19.75 -15.52 2.06
CA HIS A 702 -19.02 -16.60 1.40
C HIS A 702 -19.45 -16.77 -0.06
N TRP A 703 -20.76 -16.77 -0.36
CA TRP A 703 -21.27 -16.81 -1.72
C TRP A 703 -20.76 -15.66 -2.58
N LYS A 704 -20.72 -14.43 -2.04
CA LYS A 704 -20.12 -13.28 -2.74
C LYS A 704 -18.65 -13.50 -3.07
N SER A 705 -17.87 -14.05 -2.13
CA SER A 705 -16.46 -14.40 -2.36
C SER A 705 -16.33 -15.44 -3.47
N CYS A 706 -17.07 -16.54 -3.39
CA CYS A 706 -17.05 -17.61 -4.40
C CYS A 706 -17.46 -17.10 -5.79
N ARG A 707 -18.49 -16.26 -5.88
CA ARG A 707 -18.93 -15.65 -7.14
C ARG A 707 -17.84 -14.74 -7.73
N ALA A 708 -17.20 -13.93 -6.89
CA ALA A 708 -16.14 -13.03 -7.34
C ALA A 708 -14.94 -13.81 -7.87
N LEU A 709 -14.44 -14.79 -7.12
CA LEU A 709 -13.32 -15.64 -7.55
C LEU A 709 -13.66 -16.48 -8.78
N GLY A 710 -14.90 -17.00 -8.84
CA GLY A 710 -15.41 -17.76 -9.97
C GLY A 710 -15.35 -16.98 -11.27
N LYS A 711 -15.70 -15.68 -11.25
CA LYS A 711 -15.57 -14.81 -12.41
C LYS A 711 -14.11 -14.39 -12.67
N ALA A 712 -13.39 -13.99 -11.63
CA ALA A 712 -12.01 -13.49 -11.74
C ALA A 712 -11.09 -14.46 -12.47
N TYR A 713 -11.17 -15.75 -12.12
CA TYR A 713 -10.29 -16.80 -12.66
C TYR A 713 -11.05 -17.85 -13.50
N GLU A 714 -12.26 -17.53 -13.98
CA GLU A 714 -13.07 -18.42 -14.85
C GLU A 714 -13.22 -19.84 -14.28
N MET A 715 -13.59 -19.92 -13.00
CA MET A 715 -13.61 -21.17 -12.26
C MET A 715 -15.01 -21.79 -12.25
N ASN A 716 -15.09 -23.10 -12.52
CA ASN A 716 -16.30 -23.86 -12.27
C ASN A 716 -16.34 -24.25 -10.78
N PRO A 717 -17.39 -23.89 -10.01
CA PRO A 717 -17.47 -24.19 -8.58
C PRO A 717 -17.38 -25.69 -8.23
N LEU A 718 -17.82 -26.58 -9.13
CA LEU A 718 -17.84 -28.02 -8.90
C LEU A 718 -16.49 -28.69 -9.18
N PHE A 719 -15.75 -28.22 -10.18
CA PHE A 719 -14.50 -28.86 -10.61
C PHE A 719 -13.26 -28.14 -10.10
N HIS A 720 -13.29 -26.81 -10.05
CA HIS A 720 -12.11 -25.98 -9.83
C HIS A 720 -12.01 -25.48 -8.38
N SER A 721 -13.13 -25.37 -7.66
CA SER A 721 -13.16 -24.78 -6.31
C SER A 721 -14.14 -25.43 -5.35
N PHE A 722 -14.39 -26.74 -5.52
CA PHE A 722 -15.34 -27.48 -4.71
C PHE A 722 -15.06 -27.33 -3.20
N THR A 723 -13.79 -27.52 -2.84
CA THR A 723 -13.29 -27.45 -1.47
C THR A 723 -13.37 -26.04 -0.90
N TYR A 724 -13.30 -24.99 -1.72
CA TYR A 724 -13.50 -23.62 -1.25
C TYR A 724 -15.00 -23.26 -1.10
N CYS A 725 -15.85 -23.71 -2.03
CA CYS A 725 -17.23 -23.26 -2.14
C CYS A 725 -18.23 -24.01 -1.24
N PHE A 726 -18.07 -25.31 -1.02
CA PHE A 726 -19.14 -26.15 -0.45
C PHE A 726 -18.98 -26.56 1.03
N PRO A 727 -17.77 -26.79 1.60
CA PRO A 727 -17.65 -27.28 2.98
C PRO A 727 -18.34 -26.39 4.03
N VAL A 728 -18.15 -25.06 3.97
CA VAL A 728 -18.77 -24.15 4.96
C VAL A 728 -20.30 -24.17 4.88
N PRO A 729 -20.95 -24.00 3.70
CA PRO A 729 -22.39 -24.11 3.58
C PRO A 729 -22.96 -25.46 4.03
N LEU A 730 -22.31 -26.57 3.64
CA LEU A 730 -22.77 -27.92 4.00
C LEU A 730 -22.69 -28.16 5.51
N LEU A 731 -21.57 -27.78 6.15
CA LEU A 731 -21.40 -27.92 7.59
C LEU A 731 -22.36 -27.02 8.36
N MET A 732 -22.59 -25.80 7.88
CA MET A 732 -23.55 -24.87 8.48
C MET A 732 -24.99 -25.40 8.39
N ALA A 733 -25.41 -25.90 7.23
CA ALA A 733 -26.72 -26.51 7.03
C ALA A 733 -26.90 -27.74 7.93
N CYS A 734 -25.88 -28.60 8.01
CA CYS A 734 -25.86 -29.74 8.93
C CYS A 734 -25.99 -29.31 10.39
N ALA A 735 -25.29 -28.25 10.81
CA ALA A 735 -25.37 -27.71 12.16
C ALA A 735 -26.76 -27.16 12.49
N VAL A 736 -27.36 -26.41 11.57
CA VAL A 736 -28.74 -25.94 11.71
C VAL A 736 -29.69 -27.14 11.88
N TYR A 737 -29.63 -28.12 10.97
CA TYR A 737 -30.49 -29.31 11.01
C TYR A 737 -30.34 -30.12 12.29
N LYS A 738 -29.10 -30.48 12.67
CA LYS A 738 -28.81 -31.27 13.88
C LYS A 738 -29.15 -30.54 15.18
N THR A 739 -29.24 -29.21 15.17
CA THR A 739 -29.64 -28.40 16.33
C THR A 739 -31.13 -28.05 16.35
N THR A 740 -31.85 -28.25 15.23
CA THR A 740 -33.31 -28.16 15.17
C THR A 740 -33.96 -29.33 15.89
N ALA A 741 -33.44 -30.55 15.70
CA ALA A 741 -34.03 -31.79 16.17
C ALA A 741 -34.23 -31.85 17.70
N PHE A 742 -35.44 -31.44 18.09
CA PHE A 742 -36.33 -32.03 19.10
C PHE A 742 -37.63 -32.38 18.37
#